data_AF-A0A2L0F2R2-F1
#
_entry.id   AF-A0A2L0F2R2-F1
#
_cell.length_a   1.000
_cell.length_b   1.000
_cell.length_c   1.000
_cell.angle_alpha   90.00
_cell.angle_beta   90.00
_cell.angle_gamma   90.00
#
_symmetry.space_group_name_H-M   'P 1'
#
loop_
_entity.id
_entity.type
_entity.pdbx_description
1 polymer ?
#
loop_
_entity_poly.entity_id
_entity_poly.type
_entity_poly.pdbx_seq_one_letter_code
_entity_poly.pdbx_strand_id
1 'polypeptide(L)'
;MSQPRAAGAPRPAAPTRKPPRVAALLAALALAGCGGAPTPRAAPGERRAPAPPAGSPAPAAAPARWVDASGATVVGPRVAGGTIALLGGRRVLVGDDGAVRPETAPCPEPLLELALVPAAAGARLVGRGVHGVYRFDDPLGAPALLARSETEILRIGGGPAAVAVWDAGSDLPSFVDVETGQPRALPGLPALPLRAMAFRDLQQGAGLFEAAGLAVTADGGATWRLVAPAPAGGGQEGEGPAAALRIVDWRLRLRDGELVAQAQGAAVPAEAREALIHVAEARLAPAPPRSAPGPGAGAPLLRWIHETGRDPLEAAIASGAAAEGGAAIAASHGLLARVDLGSGTLRALDPIGRGSWVSACGVGRAGRAAWVACALGEQASDKLHDPFGVLEVALTGGPPAVAGPPAVLRSGEAELRVSPSGGAMLLAPCDADEEGTACVRQPGGRWITVHPGTDIHWRGAGPLADGRIAIVRGLWDSDRAPREGADRPPRGDGAGERAAGIDGGPHVAVIDARGREQPLIPLGWLRGDGGDLHVVSPIEEGSDRALSLVVAGEDGELTAVVLPPGGEPSRVRLAGAAHAVIHAGHGVAVGERQVLASTDAGRSWARVETPARVAEAVAHLGDLLDEPGVLAVNEVGLKIDAHLRVGWGPAQPGAAAQPGAAAQPGAAARSADPAQPAGSLLPHRPPPARPERALACTTQPGPPPAPPGVPPPSAAQEMLAIVTKDAKPASTGERRLSSVSDRRWGLLSTVAALEVHAPAGAAGRAGPAGHAARAPRATWTLRWLDPTELQARVRSWTGPAPEGVGPDVILVRFAALGDRILFGVRAAGRDLLIRARPGRGAEVAEVPQELMPEAEIALSEEPDGPIAWLRDTSLVVWSSGETPRPIASLASRGARSLGRPTRDGVPLLLSFRDLALRRTVPIPPPGRGAAGVAGAAGTPAPAKVPAPVSPQGAPSAPDAPGTPAKPPPLLPLDGWDVVPNVRRELTRLPACAARPRGARFLLDRASAPAIVDGHGAVARTAVYDVRVSGGDACVAKVAALIEPEMPTERQPSAAAGPGPLAFVRADLAARRAEGGARGPGGAVRRLVCSLPLRP
;
A
#
# COMPACT_ATOMS: atom_id res chain seq x y z
N MET A 1 -0.98 58.16 26.22
CA MET A 1 -0.47 59.47 25.73
C MET A 1 -0.36 59.40 24.21
N SER A 2 -0.47 60.55 23.52
CA SER A 2 -0.07 60.80 22.12
C SER A 2 -0.71 59.98 20.98
N GLN A 3 -1.44 60.67 20.11
CA GLN A 3 -1.72 60.25 18.72
C GLN A 3 -0.52 60.54 17.80
N PRO A 4 -0.62 60.25 16.48
CA PRO A 4 -0.94 61.35 15.56
C PRO A 4 -1.98 61.02 14.46
N ARG A 5 -2.38 62.05 13.69
CA ARG A 5 -3.35 62.03 12.56
C ARG A 5 -2.75 62.70 11.31
N ALA A 6 -3.06 62.20 10.11
CA ALA A 6 -3.18 62.91 8.80
C ALA A 6 -3.58 61.86 7.73
N ALA A 7 -4.71 61.96 7.00
CA ALA A 7 -5.04 62.85 5.87
C ALA A 7 -4.36 62.43 4.53
N GLY A 8 -5.04 62.35 3.37
CA GLY A 8 -6.46 62.65 3.05
C GLY A 8 -6.96 62.00 1.74
N ALA A 9 -8.13 62.43 1.24
CA ALA A 9 -8.81 61.88 0.04
C ALA A 9 -8.69 62.79 -1.20
N PRO A 10 -9.13 62.32 -2.39
CA PRO A 10 -10.35 62.96 -2.94
C PRO A 10 -11.33 62.04 -3.72
N ARG A 11 -12.50 62.61 -4.01
CA ARG A 11 -13.63 62.21 -4.89
C ARG A 11 -14.30 63.53 -5.37
N PRO A 12 -15.29 63.59 -6.29
CA PRO A 12 -15.94 62.54 -7.09
C PRO A 12 -16.06 62.85 -8.62
N ALA A 13 -16.69 61.97 -9.41
CA ALA A 13 -17.39 62.34 -10.66
C ALA A 13 -18.46 61.29 -11.09
N ALA A 14 -19.64 61.76 -11.52
CA ALA A 14 -20.78 61.06 -12.18
C ALA A 14 -21.77 62.17 -12.65
N PRO A 15 -22.65 62.03 -13.69
CA PRO A 15 -23.58 60.92 -14.00
C PRO A 15 -23.42 60.41 -15.49
N THR A 16 -24.37 59.94 -16.36
CA THR A 16 -25.85 59.98 -16.52
C THR A 16 -26.51 58.79 -17.26
N ARG A 17 -27.70 58.40 -16.76
CA ARG A 17 -28.98 57.98 -17.43
C ARG A 17 -29.00 57.45 -18.91
N LYS A 18 -29.49 56.19 -19.08
CA LYS A 18 -30.66 55.65 -19.86
C LYS A 18 -31.11 56.32 -21.21
N PRO A 19 -31.91 55.66 -22.11
CA PRO A 19 -32.09 54.24 -22.55
C PRO A 19 -32.07 54.18 -24.13
N PRO A 20 -32.94 53.51 -24.96
CA PRO A 20 -33.79 52.29 -24.86
C PRO A 20 -33.73 51.26 -26.04
N ARG A 21 -34.60 50.23 -25.95
CA ARG A 21 -35.10 49.18 -26.88
C ARG A 21 -35.29 49.49 -28.40
N VAL A 22 -35.10 48.45 -29.24
CA VAL A 22 -35.85 48.11 -30.51
C VAL A 22 -35.87 46.56 -30.62
N ALA A 23 -37.02 45.85 -30.55
CA ALA A 23 -37.84 45.26 -31.64
C ALA A 23 -37.03 44.60 -32.80
N ALA A 24 -37.17 43.33 -33.23
CA ALA A 24 -38.26 42.33 -33.35
C ALA A 24 -39.22 42.51 -34.55
N LEU A 25 -39.17 41.61 -35.57
CA LEU A 25 -40.31 40.99 -36.28
C LEU A 25 -39.92 39.99 -37.43
N LEU A 26 -40.82 39.02 -37.71
CA LEU A 26 -41.02 38.18 -38.93
C LEU A 26 -39.87 37.24 -39.39
N ALA A 27 -40.06 35.99 -39.91
CA ALA A 27 -41.12 35.26 -40.64
C ALA A 27 -41.18 35.52 -42.17
N ALA A 28 -41.42 34.54 -43.08
CA ALA A 28 -41.44 33.06 -43.03
C ALA A 28 -41.39 32.44 -44.46
N LEU A 29 -41.22 31.10 -44.55
CA LEU A 29 -41.66 30.15 -45.60
C LEU A 29 -41.69 30.54 -47.11
N ALA A 30 -40.94 29.79 -47.94
CA ALA A 30 -41.40 29.42 -49.30
C ALA A 30 -40.74 28.11 -49.82
N LEU A 31 -41.54 27.32 -50.54
CA LEU A 31 -41.37 25.93 -51.00
C LEU A 31 -40.48 25.71 -52.25
N ALA A 32 -40.11 24.43 -52.43
CA ALA A 32 -39.99 23.66 -53.68
C ALA A 32 -38.79 23.84 -54.64
N GLY A 33 -38.27 22.70 -55.08
CA GLY A 33 -37.35 22.54 -56.21
C GLY A 33 -37.22 21.05 -56.56
N CYS A 34 -37.69 20.63 -57.75
CA CYS A 34 -37.73 19.23 -58.15
C CYS A 34 -36.59 18.86 -59.11
N GLY A 35 -35.99 17.69 -58.90
CA GLY A 35 -35.08 17.03 -59.84
C GLY A 35 -34.49 15.76 -59.23
N GLY A 36 -34.32 14.64 -59.94
CA GLY A 36 -34.59 14.41 -61.36
C GLY A 36 -33.45 13.64 -62.04
N ALA A 37 -33.08 12.48 -61.52
CA ALA A 37 -31.96 11.67 -62.01
C ALA A 37 -32.42 10.25 -62.43
N PRO A 38 -31.74 9.59 -63.39
CA PRO A 38 -32.29 8.43 -64.09
C PRO A 38 -31.98 7.08 -63.42
N THR A 39 -32.92 6.14 -63.54
CA THR A 39 -32.77 4.75 -63.08
C THR A 39 -31.80 3.95 -63.95
N PRO A 40 -30.84 3.20 -63.36
CA PRO A 40 -30.07 2.19 -64.08
C PRO A 40 -30.94 1.05 -64.63
N ARG A 41 -30.44 0.38 -65.67
CA ARG A 41 -31.13 -0.67 -66.43
C ARG A 41 -31.05 -2.02 -65.70
N ALA A 42 -32.16 -2.75 -65.60
CA ALA A 42 -32.19 -4.06 -64.95
C ALA A 42 -31.43 -5.13 -65.76
N ALA A 43 -30.71 -6.01 -65.04
CA ALA A 43 -30.08 -7.21 -65.59
C ALA A 43 -31.03 -8.44 -65.53
N PRO A 44 -30.79 -9.50 -66.32
CA PRO A 44 -31.64 -10.70 -66.33
C PRO A 44 -31.66 -11.43 -64.97
N GLY A 45 -32.81 -11.98 -64.60
CA GLY A 45 -33.01 -12.61 -63.30
C GLY A 45 -32.41 -14.02 -63.18
N GLU A 46 -31.42 -14.17 -62.32
CA GLU A 46 -30.93 -15.46 -61.84
C GLU A 46 -31.91 -16.05 -60.80
N ARG A 47 -32.10 -17.38 -60.78
CA ARG A 47 -33.04 -18.06 -59.87
C ARG A 47 -32.51 -18.08 -58.42
N ARG A 48 -32.73 -16.99 -57.70
CA ARG A 48 -32.43 -16.88 -56.27
C ARG A 48 -33.24 -17.92 -55.46
N ALA A 49 -32.57 -18.64 -54.57
CA ALA A 49 -33.21 -19.50 -53.58
C ALA A 49 -34.20 -18.69 -52.69
N PRO A 50 -35.24 -19.32 -52.10
CA PRO A 50 -36.16 -18.63 -51.22
C PRO A 50 -35.39 -17.94 -50.09
N ALA A 51 -35.64 -16.64 -49.90
CA ALA A 51 -34.99 -15.87 -48.85
C ALA A 51 -35.38 -16.45 -47.47
N PRO A 52 -34.44 -16.52 -46.51
CA PRO A 52 -34.80 -16.84 -45.13
C PRO A 52 -35.82 -15.81 -44.61
N PRO A 53 -36.71 -16.20 -43.68
CA PRO A 53 -37.67 -15.27 -43.11
C PRO A 53 -36.93 -14.07 -42.51
N ALA A 54 -37.42 -12.85 -42.81
CA ALA A 54 -36.78 -11.62 -42.35
C ALA A 54 -36.75 -11.60 -40.82
N GLY A 55 -35.57 -11.78 -40.24
CA GLY A 55 -35.36 -11.69 -38.80
C GLY A 55 -35.77 -10.31 -38.30
N SER A 56 -36.35 -10.25 -37.09
CA SER A 56 -36.66 -8.98 -36.43
C SER A 56 -35.42 -8.08 -36.44
N PRO A 57 -35.53 -6.81 -36.85
CA PRO A 57 -34.38 -5.92 -36.92
C PRO A 57 -33.75 -5.79 -35.54
N ALA A 58 -32.45 -6.07 -35.45
CA ALA A 58 -31.71 -5.98 -34.21
C ALA A 58 -31.83 -4.56 -33.62
N PRO A 59 -32.00 -4.40 -32.29
CA PRO A 59 -32.05 -3.09 -31.68
C PRO A 59 -30.75 -2.34 -31.97
N ALA A 60 -30.86 -1.11 -32.48
CA ALA A 60 -29.69 -0.32 -32.86
C ALA A 60 -28.79 -0.08 -31.63
N ALA A 61 -27.51 -0.47 -31.74
CA ALA A 61 -26.55 -0.38 -30.64
C ALA A 61 -26.39 1.07 -30.16
N ALA A 62 -26.45 1.27 -28.84
CA ALA A 62 -26.32 2.59 -28.23
C ALA A 62 -24.96 3.23 -28.62
N PRO A 63 -24.94 4.48 -29.11
CA PRO A 63 -23.74 5.09 -29.67
C PRO A 63 -22.67 5.29 -28.59
N ALA A 64 -21.43 4.97 -28.93
CA ALA A 64 -20.35 4.81 -27.97
C ALA A 64 -19.61 6.12 -27.64
N ARG A 65 -18.99 6.17 -26.46
CA ARG A 65 -17.99 7.18 -26.10
C ARG A 65 -16.99 6.64 -25.08
N TRP A 66 -15.76 7.13 -25.15
CA TRP A 66 -14.73 6.88 -24.14
C TRP A 66 -14.83 7.88 -22.98
N VAL A 67 -14.65 7.39 -21.77
CA VAL A 67 -14.60 8.14 -20.50
C VAL A 67 -13.32 7.74 -19.79
N ASP A 68 -12.65 8.72 -19.20
CA ASP A 68 -11.49 8.50 -18.35
C ASP A 68 -11.95 8.40 -16.90
N ALA A 69 -11.50 7.36 -16.18
CA ALA A 69 -11.81 7.10 -14.79
C ALA A 69 -10.55 6.91 -13.93
N SER A 70 -9.37 7.32 -14.42
CA SER A 70 -8.09 7.27 -13.69
C SER A 70 -8.04 8.22 -12.49
N GLY A 71 -8.94 9.20 -12.44
CA GLY A 71 -9.07 10.09 -11.30
C GLY A 71 -9.82 9.46 -10.12
N ALA A 72 -9.74 10.10 -8.96
CA ALA A 72 -10.34 9.57 -7.73
C ALA A 72 -11.88 9.61 -7.78
N THR A 73 -12.50 8.67 -7.07
CA THR A 73 -13.91 8.78 -6.69
C THR A 73 -14.02 9.03 -5.19
N VAL A 74 -14.41 10.25 -4.82
CA VAL A 74 -14.34 10.71 -3.42
C VAL A 74 -15.34 11.82 -3.15
N VAL A 75 -15.95 11.80 -1.96
CA VAL A 75 -16.76 12.92 -1.44
C VAL A 75 -15.80 14.05 -1.05
N GLY A 76 -15.90 15.16 -1.76
CA GLY A 76 -15.14 16.38 -1.53
C GLY A 76 -15.84 17.33 -0.55
N PRO A 77 -15.49 18.62 -0.57
CA PRO A 77 -16.03 19.61 0.35
C PRO A 77 -17.43 20.10 -0.03
N ARG A 78 -18.15 20.63 0.97
CA ARG A 78 -19.41 21.35 0.77
C ARG A 78 -19.15 22.77 0.26
N VAL A 79 -19.93 23.21 -0.73
CA VAL A 79 -19.83 24.51 -1.39
C VAL A 79 -21.22 25.17 -1.49
N ALA A 80 -21.32 26.33 -2.13
CA ALA A 80 -22.62 26.95 -2.40
C ALA A 80 -23.49 26.03 -3.29
N GLY A 81 -24.63 25.59 -2.75
CA GLY A 81 -25.62 24.77 -3.46
C GLY A 81 -25.45 23.24 -3.34
N GLY A 82 -24.53 22.74 -2.51
CA GLY A 82 -24.41 21.30 -2.25
C GLY A 82 -22.98 20.84 -1.93
N THR A 83 -22.73 19.53 -2.07
CA THR A 83 -21.41 18.91 -1.85
C THR A 83 -20.76 18.54 -3.18
N ILE A 84 -19.51 18.94 -3.39
CA ILE A 84 -18.75 18.48 -4.55
C ILE A 84 -18.24 17.06 -4.31
N ALA A 85 -18.34 16.20 -5.33
CA ALA A 85 -17.66 14.93 -5.38
C ALA A 85 -16.88 14.78 -6.68
N LEU A 86 -15.94 13.83 -6.70
CA LEU A 86 -15.30 13.35 -7.92
C LEU A 86 -15.89 12.00 -8.31
N LEU A 87 -16.09 11.77 -9.61
CA LEU A 87 -16.46 10.51 -10.25
C LEU A 87 -15.42 10.17 -11.33
N GLY A 88 -14.49 9.26 -11.03
CA GLY A 88 -13.34 9.00 -11.92
C GLY A 88 -12.50 10.27 -12.17
N GLY A 89 -12.48 11.21 -11.22
CA GLY A 89 -11.86 12.52 -11.34
C GLY A 89 -12.66 13.62 -12.03
N ARG A 90 -13.86 13.34 -12.55
CA ARG A 90 -14.80 14.34 -13.07
C ARG A 90 -15.55 15.00 -11.92
N ARG A 91 -15.69 16.33 -11.89
CA ARG A 91 -16.43 17.00 -10.80
C ARG A 91 -17.94 16.87 -11.00
N VAL A 92 -18.64 16.64 -9.88
CA VAL A 92 -20.10 16.77 -9.80
C VAL A 92 -20.48 17.58 -8.54
N LEU A 93 -21.54 18.38 -8.63
CA LEU A 93 -22.18 18.98 -7.47
C LEU A 93 -23.43 18.17 -7.15
N VAL A 94 -23.52 17.68 -5.91
CA VAL A 94 -24.69 16.97 -5.40
C VAL A 94 -25.43 17.90 -4.46
N GLY A 95 -26.65 18.30 -4.85
CA GLY A 95 -27.51 19.17 -4.05
C GLY A 95 -28.00 18.51 -2.77
N ASP A 96 -28.50 19.32 -1.84
CA ASP A 96 -29.09 18.85 -0.57
C ASP A 96 -30.42 18.07 -0.81
N ASP A 97 -31.02 18.22 -1.99
CA ASP A 97 -32.14 17.44 -2.53
C ASP A 97 -31.71 16.12 -3.22
N GLY A 98 -30.40 15.89 -3.33
CA GLY A 98 -29.80 14.77 -4.06
C GLY A 98 -29.66 14.97 -5.57
N ALA A 99 -30.05 16.12 -6.14
CA ALA A 99 -29.89 16.40 -7.56
C ALA A 99 -28.40 16.52 -7.92
N VAL A 100 -27.95 15.76 -8.93
CA VAL A 100 -26.54 15.75 -9.36
C VAL A 100 -26.36 16.60 -10.61
N ARG A 101 -25.45 17.58 -10.55
CA ARG A 101 -25.03 18.39 -11.71
C ARG A 101 -23.58 18.04 -12.10
N PRO A 102 -23.31 17.62 -13.35
CA PRO A 102 -21.94 17.42 -13.82
C PRO A 102 -21.21 18.75 -14.05
N GLU A 103 -19.88 18.71 -14.16
CA GLU A 103 -19.07 19.84 -14.60
C GLU A 103 -19.47 20.33 -16.01
N THR A 104 -19.44 21.65 -16.21
CA THR A 104 -19.80 22.31 -17.48
C THR A 104 -18.60 22.51 -18.41
N ALA A 105 -17.39 22.36 -17.88
CA ALA A 105 -16.14 22.29 -18.62
C ALA A 105 -15.22 21.23 -17.96
N PRO A 106 -14.60 20.32 -18.71
CA PRO A 106 -13.75 19.27 -18.15
C PRO A 106 -12.42 19.81 -17.62
N CYS A 107 -11.81 19.09 -16.70
CA CYS A 107 -10.41 19.29 -16.32
C CYS A 107 -9.46 18.75 -17.42
N PRO A 108 -8.29 19.37 -17.70
CA PRO A 108 -7.30 18.87 -18.67
C PRO A 108 -6.77 17.46 -18.37
N GLU A 109 -6.85 17.03 -17.12
CA GLU A 109 -6.53 15.68 -16.62
C GLU A 109 -7.55 15.29 -15.53
N PRO A 110 -7.84 14.00 -15.30
CA PRO A 110 -8.72 13.57 -14.21
C PRO A 110 -8.19 13.99 -12.84
N LEU A 111 -9.07 14.51 -11.98
CA LEU A 111 -8.69 14.95 -10.63
C LEU A 111 -8.55 13.76 -9.68
N LEU A 112 -7.57 13.84 -8.78
CA LEU A 112 -7.26 12.82 -7.77
C LEU A 112 -7.55 13.30 -6.34
N GLU A 113 -7.70 14.61 -6.12
CA GLU A 113 -8.04 15.18 -4.81
C GLU A 113 -8.68 16.57 -4.95
N LEU A 114 -9.49 16.96 -3.96
CA LEU A 114 -10.09 18.29 -3.81
C LEU A 114 -9.83 18.84 -2.40
N ALA A 115 -9.60 20.14 -2.31
CA ALA A 115 -9.48 20.89 -1.06
C ALA A 115 -10.26 22.22 -1.15
N LEU A 116 -10.79 22.68 -0.01
CA LEU A 116 -11.09 24.11 0.17
C LEU A 116 -9.86 24.81 0.73
N VAL A 117 -9.56 25.97 0.16
CA VAL A 117 -8.48 26.86 0.60
C VAL A 117 -9.13 28.16 1.07
N PRO A 118 -9.08 28.52 2.37
CA PRO A 118 -9.67 29.78 2.83
C PRO A 118 -8.84 30.97 2.32
N ALA A 119 -9.47 31.91 1.62
CA ALA A 119 -8.84 33.16 1.15
C ALA A 119 -9.62 34.39 1.61
N ALA A 120 -9.02 35.59 1.48
CA ALA A 120 -9.61 36.85 1.94
C ALA A 120 -10.92 37.21 1.21
N ALA A 121 -11.09 36.77 -0.03
CA ALA A 121 -12.30 36.94 -0.82
C ALA A 121 -13.16 35.64 -0.84
N GLY A 122 -13.23 34.96 0.31
CA GLY A 122 -13.94 33.69 0.51
C GLY A 122 -13.07 32.46 0.24
N ALA A 123 -13.59 31.27 0.53
CA ALA A 123 -12.89 30.03 0.21
C ALA A 123 -12.80 29.80 -1.32
N ARG A 124 -11.77 29.09 -1.75
CA ARG A 124 -11.59 28.61 -3.13
C ARG A 124 -11.62 27.09 -3.15
N LEU A 125 -12.31 26.52 -4.13
CA LEU A 125 -12.17 25.11 -4.46
C LEU A 125 -10.89 24.93 -5.28
N VAL A 126 -10.03 24.03 -4.84
CA VAL A 126 -8.80 23.63 -5.53
C VAL A 126 -8.80 22.13 -5.71
N GLY A 127 -8.35 21.65 -6.87
CA GLY A 127 -8.10 20.24 -7.13
C GLY A 127 -6.72 20.00 -7.69
N ARG A 128 -6.27 18.76 -7.66
CA ARG A 128 -5.06 18.30 -8.37
C ARG A 128 -5.36 17.07 -9.21
N GLY A 129 -4.74 16.97 -10.38
CA GLY A 129 -4.67 15.73 -11.13
C GLY A 129 -3.32 15.03 -10.89
N VAL A 130 -2.75 14.43 -11.93
CA VAL A 130 -1.43 13.78 -11.86
C VAL A 130 -0.31 14.81 -11.81
N HIS A 131 -0.42 15.92 -12.57
CA HIS A 131 0.67 16.91 -12.67
C HIS A 131 0.27 18.37 -12.44
N GLY A 132 -1.01 18.72 -12.52
CA GLY A 132 -1.53 20.08 -12.39
C GLY A 132 -2.29 20.32 -11.08
N VAL A 133 -2.24 21.57 -10.61
CA VAL A 133 -3.09 22.09 -9.53
C VAL A 133 -3.99 23.18 -10.10
N TYR A 134 -5.30 23.05 -9.87
CA TYR A 134 -6.34 23.85 -10.53
C TYR A 134 -7.26 24.51 -9.51
N ARG A 135 -7.54 25.80 -9.70
CA ARG A 135 -8.59 26.54 -8.98
C ARG A 135 -9.90 26.49 -9.78
N PHE A 136 -11.01 26.48 -9.06
CA PHE A 136 -12.36 26.52 -9.63
C PHE A 136 -13.13 27.70 -9.04
N ASP A 137 -13.32 28.75 -9.83
CA ASP A 137 -14.04 29.97 -9.43
C ASP A 137 -15.58 29.76 -9.49
N ASP A 138 -16.04 29.01 -10.50
CA ASP A 138 -17.27 28.22 -10.42
C ASP A 138 -16.85 26.76 -10.12
N PRO A 139 -17.34 26.12 -9.04
CA PRO A 139 -17.04 24.72 -8.72
C PRO A 139 -17.25 23.72 -9.87
N LEU A 140 -18.13 24.00 -10.82
CA LEU A 140 -18.40 23.19 -12.02
C LEU A 140 -17.86 23.79 -13.32
N GLY A 141 -17.39 25.04 -13.30
CA GLY A 141 -16.88 25.75 -14.47
C GLY A 141 -15.47 25.34 -14.88
N ALA A 142 -14.85 26.15 -15.74
CA ALA A 142 -13.51 25.89 -16.24
C ALA A 142 -12.43 26.01 -15.14
N PRO A 143 -11.40 25.15 -15.14
CA PRO A 143 -10.25 25.27 -14.25
C PRO A 143 -9.35 26.47 -14.62
N ALA A 144 -8.84 27.15 -13.59
CA ALA A 144 -7.65 28.01 -13.70
C ALA A 144 -6.43 27.22 -13.21
N LEU A 145 -5.44 26.97 -14.07
CA LEU A 145 -4.18 26.33 -13.68
C LEU A 145 -3.40 27.26 -12.73
N LEU A 146 -3.12 26.80 -11.51
CA LEU A 146 -2.26 27.50 -10.54
C LEU A 146 -0.79 27.14 -10.77
N ALA A 147 -0.48 25.85 -10.79
CA ALA A 147 0.87 25.34 -10.89
C ALA A 147 0.93 23.95 -11.55
N ARG A 148 2.10 23.59 -12.10
CA ARG A 148 2.36 22.27 -12.69
C ARG A 148 3.67 21.66 -12.17
N SER A 149 3.64 20.38 -11.86
CA SER A 149 4.81 19.56 -11.48
C SER A 149 5.42 18.86 -12.70
N GLU A 150 6.73 18.59 -12.63
CA GLU A 150 7.44 17.68 -13.54
C GLU A 150 7.35 16.21 -13.09
N THR A 151 6.97 15.97 -11.82
CA THR A 151 6.71 14.64 -11.25
C THR A 151 5.22 14.50 -10.87
N GLU A 152 4.76 13.31 -10.47
CA GLU A 152 3.40 13.13 -9.96
C GLU A 152 3.13 14.03 -8.74
N ILE A 153 1.95 14.64 -8.62
CA ILE A 153 1.48 15.33 -7.42
C ILE A 153 0.78 14.31 -6.54
N LEU A 154 1.45 13.85 -5.48
CA LEU A 154 0.94 12.84 -4.56
C LEU A 154 -0.28 13.32 -3.78
N ARG A 155 -0.33 14.61 -3.40
CA ARG A 155 -1.43 15.21 -2.62
C ARG A 155 -1.42 16.74 -2.57
N ILE A 156 -2.55 17.32 -2.16
CA ILE A 156 -2.69 18.73 -1.77
C ILE A 156 -3.17 18.92 -0.32
N GLY A 157 -3.26 20.17 0.11
CA GLY A 157 -3.79 20.61 1.42
C GLY A 157 -4.06 22.12 1.44
N GLY A 158 -5.07 22.55 2.18
CA GLY A 158 -5.52 23.96 2.21
C GLY A 158 -4.94 24.74 3.39
N GLY A 159 -4.22 25.83 3.10
CA GLY A 159 -3.72 26.80 4.07
C GLY A 159 -4.28 28.23 3.83
N PRO A 160 -3.95 29.21 4.68
CA PRO A 160 -4.46 30.58 4.58
C PRO A 160 -4.00 31.29 3.29
N ALA A 161 -4.90 31.36 2.32
CA ALA A 161 -4.73 31.83 0.94
C ALA A 161 -3.60 31.14 0.16
N ALA A 162 -3.25 29.90 0.52
CA ALA A 162 -2.24 29.10 -0.18
C ALA A 162 -2.62 27.61 -0.20
N VAL A 163 -2.36 26.93 -1.31
CA VAL A 163 -2.40 25.47 -1.40
C VAL A 163 -1.01 24.91 -1.14
N ALA A 164 -0.93 23.94 -0.23
CA ALA A 164 0.25 23.10 -0.03
C ALA A 164 0.18 21.94 -1.03
N VAL A 165 1.28 21.68 -1.74
CA VAL A 165 1.38 20.71 -2.82
C VAL A 165 2.57 19.80 -2.56
N TRP A 166 2.34 18.50 -2.45
CA TRP A 166 3.41 17.50 -2.30
C TRP A 166 3.56 16.74 -3.61
N ASP A 167 4.75 16.82 -4.21
CA ASP A 167 5.12 16.07 -5.40
C ASP A 167 5.89 14.78 -5.05
N ALA A 168 5.91 13.82 -5.96
CA ALA A 168 6.60 12.54 -5.81
C ALA A 168 8.14 12.68 -5.87
N GLY A 169 8.63 13.88 -6.21
CA GLY A 169 10.02 14.29 -6.14
C GLY A 169 10.50 14.66 -4.74
N SER A 170 9.66 15.22 -3.86
CA SER A 170 10.08 15.77 -2.55
C SER A 170 9.25 15.34 -1.33
N ASP A 171 9.90 15.32 -0.16
CA ASP A 171 9.24 15.12 1.15
C ASP A 171 8.59 16.39 1.72
N LEU A 172 8.92 17.57 1.20
CA LEU A 172 8.43 18.86 1.67
C LEU A 172 7.40 19.45 0.69
N PRO A 173 6.31 20.08 1.17
CA PRO A 173 5.36 20.72 0.28
C PRO A 173 5.90 22.01 -0.32
N SER A 174 5.67 22.19 -1.63
CA SER A 174 5.64 23.52 -2.24
C SER A 174 4.35 24.24 -1.83
N PHE A 175 4.43 25.54 -1.58
CA PHE A 175 3.26 26.37 -1.26
C PHE A 175 2.98 27.36 -2.38
N VAL A 176 1.75 27.35 -2.88
CA VAL A 176 1.32 28.15 -4.03
C VAL A 176 0.17 29.06 -3.60
N ASP A 177 0.27 30.35 -3.88
CA ASP A 177 -0.79 31.33 -3.64
C ASP A 177 -2.03 31.00 -4.47
N VAL A 178 -3.20 30.92 -3.82
CA VAL A 178 -4.41 30.39 -4.47
C VAL A 178 -5.04 31.36 -5.46
N GLU A 179 -4.78 32.67 -5.37
CA GLU A 179 -5.36 33.65 -6.29
C GLU A 179 -4.45 33.89 -7.51
N THR A 180 -3.13 33.72 -7.36
CA THR A 180 -2.12 34.11 -8.37
C THR A 180 -1.26 32.97 -8.94
N GLY A 181 -1.29 31.77 -8.37
CA GLY A 181 -0.45 30.64 -8.80
C GLY A 181 1.04 30.81 -8.52
N GLN A 182 1.45 31.84 -7.77
CA GLN A 182 2.86 32.12 -7.47
C GLN A 182 3.35 31.37 -6.22
N PRO A 183 4.63 30.99 -6.13
CA PRO A 183 5.21 30.44 -4.90
C PRO A 183 5.07 31.41 -3.72
N ARG A 184 4.53 30.93 -2.59
CA ARG A 184 4.20 31.75 -1.42
C ARG A 184 4.63 31.08 -0.12
N ALA A 185 5.55 31.71 0.60
CA ALA A 185 5.96 31.23 1.91
C ALA A 185 4.80 31.31 2.93
N LEU A 186 4.69 30.29 3.79
CA LEU A 186 3.73 30.23 4.89
C LEU A 186 4.52 30.37 6.21
N PRO A 187 4.54 31.56 6.84
CA PRO A 187 5.38 31.83 8.01
C PRO A 187 4.87 31.09 9.25
N GLY A 188 5.77 30.85 10.21
CA GLY A 188 5.45 30.18 11.49
C GLY A 188 5.43 28.64 11.44
N LEU A 189 5.62 28.03 10.26
CA LEU A 189 5.75 26.57 10.13
C LEU A 189 6.96 26.03 10.91
N PRO A 190 6.77 24.97 11.72
CA PRO A 190 7.87 24.17 12.29
C PRO A 190 8.83 23.65 11.22
N ALA A 191 10.09 23.42 11.59
CA ALA A 191 11.12 22.86 10.70
C ALA A 191 10.88 21.38 10.33
N LEU A 192 9.93 20.70 10.99
CA LEU A 192 9.49 19.34 10.71
C LEU A 192 8.75 19.25 9.36
N PRO A 193 8.98 18.20 8.53
CA PRO A 193 8.17 18.00 7.33
C PRO A 193 6.68 17.94 7.64
N LEU A 194 5.95 18.90 7.10
CA LEU A 194 4.50 18.89 7.04
C LEU A 194 4.07 17.81 6.02
N ARG A 195 3.10 16.96 6.38
CA ARG A 195 2.58 15.85 5.55
C ARG A 195 1.12 16.00 5.15
N ALA A 196 0.35 16.77 5.91
CA ALA A 196 -1.03 17.15 5.59
C ALA A 196 -1.34 18.50 6.23
N MET A 197 -2.23 19.27 5.61
CA MET A 197 -2.70 20.56 6.15
C MET A 197 -4.14 20.82 5.70
N ALA A 198 -4.96 21.28 6.64
CA ALA A 198 -6.30 21.79 6.37
C ALA A 198 -6.60 22.97 7.30
N PHE A 199 -7.16 24.05 6.76
CA PHE A 199 -7.59 25.23 7.50
C PHE A 199 -9.09 25.45 7.32
N ARG A 200 -9.82 25.61 8.43
CA ARG A 200 -11.25 25.93 8.46
C ARG A 200 -11.53 27.34 7.98
N ASP A 201 -10.67 28.26 8.38
CA ASP A 201 -10.73 29.69 8.10
C ASP A 201 -9.30 30.25 8.02
N LEU A 202 -9.15 31.57 7.88
CA LEU A 202 -7.83 32.21 7.77
C LEU A 202 -6.99 32.16 9.06
N GLN A 203 -7.53 31.70 10.18
CA GLN A 203 -6.87 31.62 11.47
C GLN A 203 -6.75 30.18 11.97
N GLN A 204 -7.81 29.38 11.85
CA GLN A 204 -7.91 28.07 12.49
C GLN A 204 -7.58 26.93 11.52
N GLY A 205 -6.62 26.10 11.89
CA GLY A 205 -6.15 24.99 11.06
C GLY A 205 -5.49 23.85 11.83
N ALA A 206 -5.28 22.76 11.11
CA ALA A 206 -4.57 21.57 11.56
C ALA A 206 -3.47 21.19 10.57
N GLY A 207 -2.35 20.71 11.09
CA GLY A 207 -1.16 20.33 10.35
C GLY A 207 -0.58 19.04 10.91
N LEU A 208 -0.30 18.08 10.04
CA LEU A 208 0.34 16.83 10.40
C LEU A 208 1.84 16.95 10.15
N PHE A 209 2.66 16.88 11.20
CA PHE A 209 4.11 17.01 11.13
C PHE A 209 4.79 15.67 11.41
N GLU A 210 5.81 15.32 10.63
CA GLU A 210 6.67 14.17 10.90
C GLU A 210 7.24 14.22 12.34
N ALA A 211 7.32 13.06 12.98
CA ALA A 211 7.79 12.82 14.35
C ALA A 211 7.00 13.48 15.50
N ALA A 212 6.51 14.71 15.36
CA ALA A 212 5.73 15.37 16.41
C ALA A 212 4.23 15.05 16.33
N GLY A 213 3.73 14.76 15.13
CA GLY A 213 2.35 14.31 14.90
C GLY A 213 1.39 15.45 14.58
N LEU A 214 0.15 15.33 15.05
CA LEU A 214 -0.90 16.30 14.77
C LEU A 214 -0.72 17.57 15.62
N ALA A 215 -0.75 18.72 14.95
CA ALA A 215 -0.77 20.04 15.57
C ALA A 215 -1.93 20.89 15.04
N VAL A 216 -2.30 21.90 15.80
CA VAL A 216 -3.31 22.91 15.46
C VAL A 216 -2.75 24.32 15.61
N THR A 217 -3.32 25.25 14.84
CA THR A 217 -3.07 26.69 14.91
C THR A 217 -4.40 27.43 15.01
N ALA A 218 -4.39 28.58 15.67
CA ALA A 218 -5.54 29.47 15.81
C ALA A 218 -5.22 30.92 15.38
N ASP A 219 -4.08 31.12 14.69
CA ASP A 219 -3.50 32.42 14.34
C ASP A 219 -2.94 32.46 12.89
N GLY A 220 -3.43 31.56 12.02
CA GLY A 220 -3.05 31.52 10.61
C GLY A 220 -1.75 30.74 10.34
N GLY A 221 -1.34 29.87 11.26
CA GLY A 221 -0.09 29.11 11.19
C GLY A 221 1.12 29.84 11.77
N ALA A 222 0.94 31.01 12.40
CA ALA A 222 2.02 31.75 13.04
C ALA A 222 2.55 31.04 14.29
N THR A 223 1.69 30.35 15.04
CA THR A 223 2.05 29.40 16.10
C THR A 223 1.30 28.09 15.97
N TRP A 224 1.89 27.01 16.49
CA TRP A 224 1.36 25.66 16.42
C TRP A 224 1.43 24.98 17.79
N ARG A 225 0.33 24.33 18.19
CA ARG A 225 0.19 23.55 19.42
C ARG A 225 -0.03 22.08 19.07
N LEU A 226 0.71 21.18 19.70
CA LEU A 226 0.44 19.74 19.55
C LEU A 226 -0.94 19.38 20.09
N VAL A 227 -1.62 18.51 19.36
CA VAL A 227 -2.88 17.91 19.77
C VAL A 227 -2.58 16.80 20.78
N ALA A 228 -3.13 16.92 21.98
CA ALA A 228 -3.06 15.87 22.97
C ALA A 228 -3.88 14.65 22.52
N PRO A 229 -3.41 13.41 22.75
CA PRO A 229 -4.27 12.24 22.59
C PRO A 229 -5.53 12.38 23.43
N ALA A 230 -6.64 11.85 22.91
CA ALA A 230 -7.83 11.66 23.74
C ALA A 230 -7.45 10.79 24.95
N PRO A 231 -7.89 11.13 26.18
CA PRO A 231 -7.76 10.21 27.30
C PRO A 231 -8.54 8.93 26.97
N ALA A 232 -8.04 7.77 27.40
CA ALA A 232 -8.78 6.53 27.25
C ALA A 232 -10.14 6.65 27.94
N GLY A 233 -11.22 6.46 27.19
CA GLY A 233 -12.52 6.20 27.80
C GLY A 233 -12.42 4.91 28.60
N GLY A 234 -12.71 4.96 29.90
CA GLY A 234 -12.48 3.85 30.84
C GLY A 234 -13.49 2.71 30.71
N GLY A 235 -13.64 2.16 29.49
CA GLY A 235 -14.64 1.15 29.15
C GLY A 235 -14.10 -0.25 28.83
N GLN A 236 -12.83 -0.38 28.41
CA GLN A 236 -12.22 -1.68 28.08
C GLN A 236 -10.70 -1.67 28.31
N GLU A 237 -10.23 -2.56 29.19
CA GLU A 237 -8.81 -2.81 29.41
C GLU A 237 -8.32 -3.87 28.41
N GLY A 238 -7.70 -3.43 27.31
CA GLY A 238 -7.17 -4.33 26.27
C GLY A 238 -6.27 -3.62 25.28
N GLU A 239 -6.82 -2.70 24.48
CA GLU A 239 -6.06 -1.94 23.49
C GLU A 239 -5.85 -0.48 23.93
N GLY A 240 -4.62 -0.14 24.31
CA GLY A 240 -4.31 1.18 24.84
C GLY A 240 -4.38 2.31 23.80
N PRO A 241 -4.64 3.57 24.21
CA PRO A 241 -4.81 4.72 23.32
C PRO A 241 -3.57 5.09 22.49
N ALA A 242 -2.43 4.43 22.72
CA ALA A 242 -1.28 4.47 21.83
C ALA A 242 -1.60 3.94 20.41
N ALA A 243 -2.61 3.06 20.26
CA ALA A 243 -3.10 2.62 18.96
C ALA A 243 -3.68 3.80 18.14
N ALA A 244 -4.49 4.66 18.76
CA ALA A 244 -5.02 5.88 18.14
C ALA A 244 -3.91 6.90 17.80
N LEU A 245 -2.75 6.81 18.45
CA LEU A 245 -1.54 7.58 18.11
C LEU A 245 -0.68 6.96 17.00
N ARG A 246 -1.17 5.95 16.27
CA ARG A 246 -0.65 5.60 14.92
C ARG A 246 -1.08 6.65 13.89
N ILE A 247 -0.64 7.89 14.14
CA ILE A 247 -0.80 9.13 13.36
C ILE A 247 -0.21 9.01 11.93
N VAL A 248 0.58 7.96 11.70
CA VAL A 248 1.36 7.66 10.51
C VAL A 248 0.57 7.74 9.20
N ASP A 249 -0.70 7.30 9.20
CA ASP A 249 -1.57 7.18 8.01
C ASP A 249 -2.81 8.08 8.08
N TRP A 250 -2.72 9.25 8.71
CA TRP A 250 -3.89 10.13 8.87
C TRP A 250 -4.05 11.16 7.74
N ARG A 251 -5.27 11.24 7.19
CA ARG A 251 -5.70 12.34 6.31
C ARG A 251 -6.33 13.46 7.12
N LEU A 252 -5.99 14.71 6.80
CA LEU A 252 -6.67 15.90 7.33
C LEU A 252 -7.61 16.44 6.26
N ARG A 253 -8.87 16.70 6.61
CA ARG A 253 -9.87 17.29 5.72
C ARG A 253 -10.85 18.20 6.46
N LEU A 254 -11.55 19.03 5.71
CA LEU A 254 -12.77 19.67 6.18
C LEU A 254 -13.98 18.78 5.87
N ARG A 255 -14.92 18.69 6.81
CA ARG A 255 -16.26 18.12 6.62
C ARG A 255 -17.27 18.98 7.34
N ASP A 256 -18.30 19.46 6.63
CA ASP A 256 -19.38 20.31 7.16
C ASP A 256 -18.86 21.55 7.93
N GLY A 257 -17.74 22.10 7.46
CA GLY A 257 -17.03 23.22 8.08
C GLY A 257 -16.03 22.83 9.17
N GLU A 258 -16.10 21.62 9.74
CA GLU A 258 -15.20 21.20 10.80
C GLU A 258 -13.95 20.46 10.32
N LEU A 259 -12.87 20.60 11.09
CA LEU A 259 -11.60 19.90 10.86
C LEU A 259 -11.70 18.46 11.37
N VAL A 260 -11.59 17.51 10.44
CA VAL A 260 -11.60 16.06 10.72
C VAL A 260 -10.23 15.49 10.41
N ALA A 261 -9.69 14.77 11.38
CA ALA A 261 -8.60 13.84 11.19
C ALA A 261 -9.20 12.45 10.90
N GLN A 262 -8.79 11.80 9.82
CA GLN A 262 -9.24 10.45 9.45
C GLN A 262 -8.06 9.48 9.52
N ALA A 263 -8.18 8.42 10.33
CA ALA A 263 -7.24 7.31 10.37
C ALA A 263 -7.41 6.40 9.15
N GLN A 264 -6.30 5.83 8.67
CA GLN A 264 -6.30 4.70 7.74
C GLN A 264 -5.66 3.47 8.42
N GLY A 265 -6.14 2.28 8.06
CA GLY A 265 -5.67 1.00 8.61
C GLY A 265 -6.83 0.03 8.82
N ALA A 266 -6.66 -1.23 8.41
CA ALA A 266 -7.72 -2.24 8.49
C ALA A 266 -8.21 -2.49 9.93
N ALA A 267 -7.28 -2.48 10.89
CA ALA A 267 -7.55 -2.72 12.31
C ALA A 267 -8.28 -1.58 13.04
N VAL A 268 -8.60 -0.46 12.38
CA VAL A 268 -9.43 0.60 12.98
C VAL A 268 -10.90 0.36 12.59
N PRO A 269 -11.82 0.13 13.55
CA PRO A 269 -13.26 -0.01 13.29
C PRO A 269 -13.82 1.21 12.53
N ALA A 270 -14.81 1.01 11.66
CA ALA A 270 -15.22 2.03 10.69
C ALA A 270 -15.67 3.35 11.34
N GLU A 271 -16.44 3.23 12.42
CA GLU A 271 -16.91 4.31 13.29
C GLU A 271 -15.78 5.01 14.08
N ALA A 272 -14.65 4.33 14.32
CA ALA A 272 -13.47 4.88 14.98
C ALA A 272 -12.45 5.52 14.02
N ARG A 273 -12.67 5.45 12.69
CA ARG A 273 -11.75 6.01 11.68
C ARG A 273 -11.75 7.54 11.60
N GLU A 274 -12.63 8.26 12.31
CA GLU A 274 -12.72 9.72 12.25
C GLU A 274 -12.73 10.39 13.63
N ALA A 275 -11.93 11.44 13.78
CA ALA A 275 -11.88 12.27 14.98
C ALA A 275 -12.04 13.76 14.62
N LEU A 276 -12.82 14.48 15.41
CA LEU A 276 -12.91 15.94 15.33
C LEU A 276 -11.70 16.59 15.98
N ILE A 277 -11.19 17.67 15.37
CA ILE A 277 -10.02 18.40 15.85
C ILE A 277 -10.47 19.70 16.53
N HIS A 278 -10.52 19.71 17.86
CA HIS A 278 -10.85 20.92 18.62
C HIS A 278 -9.63 21.84 18.72
N VAL A 279 -9.50 22.75 17.75
CA VAL A 279 -8.38 23.71 17.59
C VAL A 279 -8.08 24.50 18.86
N ALA A 280 -9.10 25.05 19.54
CA ALA A 280 -8.92 25.86 20.75
C ALA A 280 -8.30 25.06 21.91
N GLU A 281 -8.72 23.81 22.07
CA GLU A 281 -8.24 22.90 23.14
C GLU A 281 -6.94 22.19 22.76
N ALA A 282 -6.64 22.07 21.47
CA ALA A 282 -5.65 21.15 20.91
C ALA A 282 -5.92 19.70 21.37
N ARG A 283 -7.12 19.20 21.07
CA ARG A 283 -7.57 17.84 21.40
C ARG A 283 -8.28 17.17 20.23
N LEU A 284 -8.18 15.86 20.17
CA LEU A 284 -9.12 15.03 19.42
C LEU A 284 -10.34 14.72 20.28
N ALA A 285 -11.52 14.81 19.69
CA ALA A 285 -12.73 14.16 20.18
C ALA A 285 -13.14 13.06 19.19
N PRO A 286 -13.92 12.04 19.61
CA PRO A 286 -14.62 11.19 18.66
C PRO A 286 -15.39 12.07 17.67
N ALA A 287 -15.33 11.77 16.38
CA ALA A 287 -16.32 12.35 15.49
C ALA A 287 -17.72 11.89 15.96
N PRO A 288 -18.76 12.72 15.92
CA PRO A 288 -20.11 12.21 16.09
C PRO A 288 -20.30 11.08 15.06
N PRO A 289 -20.83 9.92 15.47
CA PRO A 289 -21.10 8.84 14.52
C PRO A 289 -21.94 9.43 13.40
N ARG A 290 -21.48 9.29 12.15
CA ARG A 290 -22.09 9.91 10.97
C ARG A 290 -23.59 9.66 11.04
N SER A 291 -24.38 10.69 11.35
CA SER A 291 -25.77 10.55 11.77
C SER A 291 -26.53 9.78 10.69
N ALA A 292 -26.72 8.47 10.92
CA ALA A 292 -26.98 7.53 9.84
C ALA A 292 -28.22 8.01 9.07
N PRO A 293 -28.08 8.48 7.82
CA PRO A 293 -28.98 9.49 7.27
C PRO A 293 -30.40 8.96 7.28
N GLY A 294 -31.21 9.48 8.22
CA GLY A 294 -32.52 8.93 8.57
C GLY A 294 -33.34 8.74 7.29
N PRO A 295 -33.84 7.52 7.03
CA PRO A 295 -33.95 6.94 5.68
C PRO A 295 -34.47 7.92 4.63
N GLY A 296 -33.52 8.51 3.88
CA GLY A 296 -33.74 9.61 2.92
C GLY A 296 -32.82 10.83 3.11
N ALA A 297 -32.26 11.07 4.30
CA ALA A 297 -31.51 12.29 4.65
C ALA A 297 -30.06 12.36 4.11
N GLY A 298 -29.78 11.80 2.94
CA GLY A 298 -28.47 11.82 2.31
C GLY A 298 -28.52 11.41 0.85
N ALA A 299 -27.94 12.23 -0.01
CA ALA A 299 -27.98 12.03 -1.46
C ALA A 299 -27.40 10.65 -1.86
N PRO A 300 -28.11 9.84 -2.67
CA PRO A 300 -27.69 8.48 -3.05
C PRO A 300 -26.23 8.40 -3.52
N LEU A 301 -25.81 9.33 -4.38
CA LEU A 301 -24.46 9.33 -4.92
C LEU A 301 -23.38 9.52 -3.85
N LEU A 302 -23.57 10.43 -2.89
CA LEU A 302 -22.60 10.67 -1.81
C LEU A 302 -22.48 9.45 -0.89
N ARG A 303 -23.59 8.73 -0.66
CA ARG A 303 -23.60 7.48 0.09
C ARG A 303 -22.84 6.39 -0.66
N TRP A 304 -23.13 6.16 -1.94
CA TRP A 304 -22.39 5.18 -2.76
C TRP A 304 -20.88 5.44 -2.74
N ILE A 305 -20.44 6.69 -2.97
CA ILE A 305 -19.01 7.04 -2.96
C ILE A 305 -18.40 6.82 -1.57
N HIS A 306 -19.15 7.07 -0.50
CA HIS A 306 -18.65 6.85 0.86
C HIS A 306 -18.43 5.38 1.19
N GLU A 307 -19.41 4.51 0.93
CA GLU A 307 -19.31 3.08 1.29
C GLU A 307 -18.39 2.31 0.33
N THR A 308 -18.37 2.65 -0.97
CA THR A 308 -17.67 1.86 -2.00
C THR A 308 -16.33 2.43 -2.47
N GLY A 309 -16.13 3.76 -2.41
CA GLY A 309 -15.00 4.43 -3.05
C GLY A 309 -14.94 4.36 -4.60
N ARG A 310 -15.96 3.83 -5.28
CA ARG A 310 -15.96 3.57 -6.75
C ARG A 310 -16.87 4.52 -7.52
N ASP A 311 -16.53 4.79 -8.79
CA ASP A 311 -17.43 5.48 -9.73
C ASP A 311 -18.60 4.51 -10.08
N PRO A 312 -19.88 4.92 -9.94
CA PRO A 312 -21.00 4.08 -10.34
C PRO A 312 -20.93 3.60 -11.79
N LEU A 313 -20.37 4.42 -12.69
CA LEU A 313 -20.22 4.07 -14.11
C LEU A 313 -19.11 3.04 -14.33
N GLU A 314 -18.04 3.10 -13.54
CA GLU A 314 -16.96 2.09 -13.55
C GLU A 314 -17.49 0.75 -13.06
N ALA A 315 -18.23 0.73 -11.94
CA ALA A 315 -18.89 -0.49 -11.46
C ALA A 315 -19.93 -1.05 -12.46
N ALA A 316 -20.71 -0.19 -13.10
CA ALA A 316 -21.70 -0.61 -14.10
C ALA A 316 -21.08 -1.21 -15.38
N ILE A 317 -19.84 -0.87 -15.71
CA ILE A 317 -19.12 -1.41 -16.89
C ILE A 317 -18.24 -2.60 -16.50
N ALA A 318 -17.67 -2.61 -15.29
CA ALA A 318 -16.83 -3.71 -14.79
C ALA A 318 -17.64 -4.97 -14.46
N SER A 319 -18.86 -4.84 -13.93
CA SER A 319 -19.71 -6.01 -13.62
C SER A 319 -21.22 -5.78 -13.79
N GLY A 320 -21.70 -4.63 -14.27
CA GLY A 320 -23.14 -4.32 -14.31
C GLY A 320 -23.97 -5.08 -15.35
N ALA A 321 -25.29 -4.91 -15.27
CA ALA A 321 -26.27 -5.44 -16.24
C ALA A 321 -27.11 -4.30 -16.85
N ALA A 322 -27.33 -4.29 -18.17
CA ALA A 322 -28.06 -3.19 -18.82
C ALA A 322 -29.57 -3.22 -18.49
N ALA A 323 -30.15 -2.03 -18.36
CA ALA A 323 -31.52 -1.80 -17.89
C ALA A 323 -32.26 -0.76 -18.74
N GLU A 324 -33.58 -0.69 -18.57
CA GLU A 324 -34.46 0.17 -19.38
C GLU A 324 -34.13 1.68 -19.26
N GLY A 325 -34.39 2.42 -20.33
CA GLY A 325 -34.26 3.88 -20.35
C GLY A 325 -32.81 4.38 -20.25
N GLY A 326 -31.83 3.63 -20.76
CA GLY A 326 -30.42 4.03 -20.77
C GLY A 326 -29.74 3.95 -19.41
N ALA A 327 -30.09 2.93 -18.61
CA ALA A 327 -29.54 2.69 -17.29
C ALA A 327 -28.83 1.34 -17.20
N ALA A 328 -28.16 1.08 -16.09
CA ALA A 328 -27.65 -0.22 -15.70
C ALA A 328 -27.93 -0.51 -14.23
N ILE A 329 -27.96 -1.79 -13.86
CA ILE A 329 -27.88 -2.27 -12.48
C ILE A 329 -26.40 -2.51 -12.15
N ALA A 330 -25.92 -1.98 -11.04
CA ALA A 330 -24.59 -2.22 -10.49
C ALA A 330 -24.69 -2.46 -8.98
N ALA A 331 -23.77 -3.23 -8.40
CA ALA A 331 -23.74 -3.47 -6.96
C ALA A 331 -22.31 -3.54 -6.41
N SER A 332 -22.10 -3.05 -5.19
CA SER A 332 -20.80 -3.03 -4.53
C SER A 332 -20.95 -2.74 -3.03
N HIS A 333 -20.14 -3.34 -2.17
CA HIS A 333 -20.08 -3.10 -0.72
C HIS A 333 -21.46 -3.15 -0.03
N GLY A 334 -22.32 -4.11 -0.42
CA GLY A 334 -23.66 -4.27 0.13
C GLY A 334 -24.70 -3.23 -0.34
N LEU A 335 -24.37 -2.44 -1.36
CA LEU A 335 -25.28 -1.50 -2.02
C LEU A 335 -25.65 -1.98 -3.43
N LEU A 336 -26.90 -1.74 -3.82
CA LEU A 336 -27.47 -2.03 -5.14
C LEU A 336 -27.97 -0.72 -5.77
N ALA A 337 -27.54 -0.40 -6.98
CA ALA A 337 -27.72 0.91 -7.59
C ALA A 337 -28.25 0.82 -9.02
N ARG A 338 -29.13 1.75 -9.40
CA ARG A 338 -29.54 1.97 -10.81
C ARG A 338 -28.79 3.19 -11.36
N VAL A 339 -27.78 2.93 -12.18
CA VAL A 339 -26.86 3.93 -12.73
C VAL A 339 -27.38 4.47 -14.06
N ASP A 340 -27.33 5.77 -14.26
CA ASP A 340 -27.62 6.44 -15.53
C ASP A 340 -26.39 6.42 -16.46
N LEU A 341 -26.51 5.83 -17.65
CA LEU A 341 -25.36 5.63 -18.55
C LEU A 341 -25.00 6.87 -19.38
N GLY A 342 -25.81 7.93 -19.36
CA GLY A 342 -25.50 9.21 -19.99
C GLY A 342 -24.57 10.07 -19.11
N SER A 343 -24.85 10.09 -17.82
CA SER A 343 -24.20 10.98 -16.84
C SER A 343 -23.24 10.27 -15.87
N GLY A 344 -23.43 8.96 -15.63
CA GLY A 344 -22.77 8.21 -14.55
C GLY A 344 -23.40 8.43 -13.17
N THR A 345 -24.57 9.05 -13.08
CA THR A 345 -25.23 9.38 -11.81
C THR A 345 -26.16 8.27 -11.34
N LEU A 346 -26.58 8.29 -10.06
CA LEU A 346 -27.51 7.31 -9.53
C LEU A 346 -28.96 7.79 -9.65
N ARG A 347 -29.80 7.00 -10.31
CA ARG A 347 -31.27 7.18 -10.34
C ARG A 347 -31.94 6.64 -9.08
N ALA A 348 -31.35 5.60 -8.46
CA ALA A 348 -31.79 5.02 -7.19
C ALA A 348 -30.66 4.18 -6.56
N LEU A 349 -30.76 3.96 -5.24
CA LEU A 349 -29.78 3.23 -4.42
C LEU A 349 -30.46 2.54 -3.24
N ASP A 350 -30.42 1.22 -3.20
CA ASP A 350 -31.02 0.39 -2.16
C ASP A 350 -29.95 -0.45 -1.44
N PRO A 351 -29.99 -0.57 -0.09
CA PRO A 351 -29.06 -1.43 0.64
C PRO A 351 -29.50 -2.89 0.59
N ILE A 352 -28.57 -3.78 0.22
CA ILE A 352 -28.75 -5.24 0.22
C ILE A 352 -27.95 -5.94 1.34
N GLY A 353 -26.94 -5.27 1.90
CA GLY A 353 -26.15 -5.74 3.03
C GLY A 353 -25.60 -4.58 3.88
N ARG A 354 -24.98 -4.90 5.01
CA ARG A 354 -24.24 -3.95 5.87
C ARG A 354 -23.11 -4.67 6.60
N GLY A 355 -21.86 -4.33 6.29
CA GLY A 355 -20.67 -4.85 6.97
C GLY A 355 -19.43 -4.07 6.54
N SER A 356 -18.41 -4.00 7.38
CA SER A 356 -17.18 -3.23 7.12
C SER A 356 -16.14 -3.99 6.28
N TRP A 357 -16.45 -5.23 5.90
CA TRP A 357 -15.63 -6.14 5.09
C TRP A 357 -16.25 -6.54 3.74
N VAL A 358 -17.45 -6.03 3.41
CA VAL A 358 -18.16 -6.41 2.18
C VAL A 358 -17.43 -5.88 0.94
N SER A 359 -17.18 -6.76 -0.03
CA SER A 359 -16.35 -6.50 -1.22
C SER A 359 -17.15 -5.99 -2.44
N ALA A 360 -16.60 -6.12 -3.64
CA ALA A 360 -17.29 -5.84 -4.89
C ALA A 360 -18.24 -6.98 -5.28
N CYS A 361 -19.49 -6.65 -5.61
CA CYS A 361 -20.47 -7.65 -6.02
C CYS A 361 -20.26 -8.06 -7.50
N GLY A 362 -20.43 -9.35 -7.79
CA GLY A 362 -20.69 -9.80 -9.15
C GLY A 362 -22.13 -9.45 -9.52
N VAL A 363 -22.34 -8.84 -10.69
CA VAL A 363 -23.68 -8.64 -11.26
C VAL A 363 -23.67 -9.21 -12.68
N GLY A 364 -24.83 -9.56 -13.21
CA GLY A 364 -24.94 -10.06 -14.57
C GLY A 364 -26.38 -10.30 -14.99
N ARG A 365 -26.67 -10.20 -16.29
CA ARG A 365 -28.00 -10.47 -16.82
C ARG A 365 -28.19 -11.95 -17.15
N ALA A 366 -29.33 -12.51 -16.72
CA ALA A 366 -29.82 -13.77 -17.25
C ALA A 366 -31.25 -13.56 -17.80
N GLY A 367 -31.38 -13.46 -19.12
CA GLY A 367 -32.66 -13.24 -19.81
C GLY A 367 -33.35 -11.91 -19.45
N ARG A 368 -34.24 -11.94 -18.44
CA ARG A 368 -35.09 -10.80 -18.03
C ARG A 368 -34.76 -10.20 -16.66
N ALA A 369 -33.89 -10.83 -15.89
CA ALA A 369 -33.45 -10.36 -14.57
C ALA A 369 -31.95 -10.07 -14.54
N ALA A 370 -31.53 -9.20 -13.63
CA ALA A 370 -30.16 -9.17 -13.16
C ALA A 370 -30.03 -10.13 -11.96
N TRP A 371 -28.93 -10.87 -11.92
CA TRP A 371 -28.47 -11.60 -10.75
C TRP A 371 -27.34 -10.81 -10.10
N VAL A 372 -27.36 -10.74 -8.78
CA VAL A 372 -26.35 -10.03 -7.96
C VAL A 372 -25.82 -11.01 -6.93
N ALA A 373 -24.54 -11.32 -6.96
CA ALA A 373 -23.86 -12.14 -5.98
C ALA A 373 -22.92 -11.27 -5.14
N CYS A 374 -23.11 -11.24 -3.82
CA CYS A 374 -22.34 -10.36 -2.95
C CYS A 374 -22.29 -10.86 -1.51
N ALA A 375 -21.24 -10.49 -0.78
CA ALA A 375 -21.23 -10.59 0.67
C ALA A 375 -22.32 -9.68 1.28
N LEU A 376 -22.90 -10.13 2.39
CA LEU A 376 -24.02 -9.52 3.10
C LEU A 376 -23.56 -9.09 4.50
N GLY A 377 -24.47 -8.50 5.27
CA GLY A 377 -24.22 -8.27 6.70
C GLY A 377 -24.52 -9.51 7.53
N GLU A 378 -23.94 -9.62 8.74
CA GLU A 378 -24.22 -10.70 9.71
C GLU A 378 -25.73 -10.88 9.95
N GLN A 379 -26.49 -9.78 9.92
CA GLN A 379 -27.96 -9.74 10.02
C GLN A 379 -28.71 -10.56 8.95
N ALA A 380 -28.02 -11.07 7.91
CA ALA A 380 -28.59 -11.98 6.94
C ALA A 380 -28.65 -13.44 7.45
N SER A 381 -27.80 -13.84 8.40
CA SER A 381 -27.82 -15.17 9.03
C SER A 381 -26.92 -15.24 10.27
N ASP A 382 -27.52 -15.47 11.44
CA ASP A 382 -26.81 -15.76 12.70
C ASP A 382 -25.97 -17.05 12.68
N LYS A 383 -25.99 -17.80 11.56
CA LYS A 383 -25.38 -19.13 11.43
C LYS A 383 -24.18 -19.21 10.49
N LEU A 384 -23.96 -18.20 9.63
CA LEU A 384 -22.95 -18.26 8.57
C LEU A 384 -21.78 -17.33 8.91
N HIS A 385 -20.57 -17.84 8.74
CA HIS A 385 -19.36 -17.03 8.88
C HIS A 385 -19.06 -16.38 7.52
N ASP A 386 -19.15 -15.05 7.47
CA ASP A 386 -19.15 -14.24 6.24
C ASP A 386 -20.29 -14.64 5.24
N PRO A 387 -21.54 -14.22 5.50
CA PRO A 387 -22.68 -14.61 4.68
C PRO A 387 -22.62 -13.99 3.28
N PHE A 388 -22.62 -14.83 2.25
CA PHE A 388 -22.65 -14.45 0.82
C PHE A 388 -23.96 -14.89 0.18
N GLY A 389 -24.63 -13.98 -0.55
CA GLY A 389 -25.96 -14.23 -1.11
C GLY A 389 -26.09 -13.91 -2.59
N VAL A 390 -26.97 -14.65 -3.27
CA VAL A 390 -27.36 -14.43 -4.66
C VAL A 390 -28.79 -13.91 -4.73
N LEU A 391 -28.98 -12.74 -5.33
CA LEU A 391 -30.22 -11.97 -5.34
C LEU A 391 -30.76 -11.80 -6.78
N GLU A 392 -32.08 -11.90 -6.96
CA GLU A 392 -32.74 -11.58 -8.24
C GLU A 392 -33.26 -10.13 -8.22
N VAL A 393 -32.93 -9.36 -9.25
CA VAL A 393 -33.24 -7.92 -9.36
C VAL A 393 -33.93 -7.60 -10.69
N ALA A 394 -35.01 -6.82 -10.63
CA ALA A 394 -35.78 -6.42 -11.80
C ALA A 394 -35.04 -5.37 -12.65
N LEU A 395 -34.80 -5.70 -13.93
CA LEU A 395 -34.20 -4.76 -14.89
C LEU A 395 -35.13 -3.58 -15.22
N THR A 396 -36.43 -3.81 -15.19
CA THR A 396 -37.49 -2.85 -15.53
C THR A 396 -37.96 -2.06 -14.30
N GLY A 397 -38.71 -0.98 -14.52
CA GLY A 397 -39.38 -0.24 -13.43
C GLY A 397 -38.49 0.73 -12.63
N GLY A 398 -38.88 0.97 -11.37
CA GLY A 398 -38.40 2.07 -10.51
C GLY A 398 -37.07 1.79 -9.79
N PRO A 399 -36.97 2.05 -8.46
CA PRO A 399 -35.80 1.66 -7.67
C PRO A 399 -35.43 0.18 -7.87
N PRO A 400 -34.14 -0.20 -7.80
CA PRO A 400 -33.68 -1.58 -7.98
C PRO A 400 -34.07 -2.47 -6.78
N ALA A 401 -35.36 -2.74 -6.63
CA ALA A 401 -35.88 -3.64 -5.63
C ALA A 401 -35.40 -5.08 -5.89
N VAL A 402 -34.88 -5.73 -4.85
CA VAL A 402 -34.67 -7.17 -4.82
C VAL A 402 -36.03 -7.86 -4.81
N ALA A 403 -36.22 -8.91 -5.62
CA ALA A 403 -37.51 -9.56 -5.81
C ALA A 403 -37.98 -10.44 -4.62
N GLY A 404 -37.09 -10.72 -3.66
CA GLY A 404 -37.36 -11.60 -2.52
C GLY A 404 -36.13 -11.81 -1.62
N PRO A 405 -36.09 -12.87 -0.79
CA PRO A 405 -34.88 -13.28 -0.08
C PRO A 405 -33.78 -13.77 -1.06
N PRO A 406 -32.53 -13.96 -0.59
CA PRO A 406 -31.49 -14.59 -1.40
C PRO A 406 -31.91 -15.98 -1.92
N ALA A 407 -31.69 -16.22 -3.22
CA ALA A 407 -31.97 -17.49 -3.88
C ALA A 407 -30.88 -18.55 -3.60
N VAL A 408 -29.69 -18.09 -3.21
CA VAL A 408 -28.59 -18.85 -2.59
C VAL A 408 -28.06 -18.02 -1.43
N LEU A 409 -27.68 -18.67 -0.32
CA LEU A 409 -27.07 -18.03 0.84
C LEU A 409 -26.07 -19.02 1.45
N ARG A 410 -24.77 -18.65 1.47
CA ARG A 410 -23.64 -19.52 1.84
C ARG A 410 -22.60 -18.77 2.68
N SER A 411 -21.60 -19.45 3.20
CA SER A 411 -20.40 -18.82 3.77
C SER A 411 -19.36 -18.54 2.67
N GLY A 412 -18.78 -17.33 2.66
CA GLY A 412 -17.68 -16.92 1.79
C GLY A 412 -18.06 -16.63 0.33
N GLU A 413 -17.18 -15.91 -0.36
CA GLU A 413 -17.39 -15.41 -1.72
C GLU A 413 -17.36 -16.48 -2.81
N ALA A 414 -17.93 -16.16 -3.98
CA ALA A 414 -17.89 -16.99 -5.18
C ALA A 414 -18.07 -16.16 -6.47
N GLU A 415 -17.39 -16.56 -7.56
CA GLU A 415 -17.55 -15.92 -8.87
C GLU A 415 -18.93 -16.25 -9.46
N LEU A 416 -19.72 -15.22 -9.79
CA LEU A 416 -21.00 -15.35 -10.51
C LEU A 416 -20.77 -15.32 -12.03
N ARG A 417 -21.21 -16.38 -12.72
CA ARG A 417 -21.34 -16.40 -14.18
C ARG A 417 -22.81 -16.45 -14.57
N VAL A 418 -23.14 -15.79 -15.68
CA VAL A 418 -24.49 -15.70 -16.26
C VAL A 418 -24.43 -15.88 -17.78
N SER A 419 -25.58 -16.10 -18.41
CA SER A 419 -25.72 -16.11 -19.86
C SER A 419 -27.00 -15.38 -20.32
N PRO A 420 -26.97 -14.59 -21.42
CA PRO A 420 -28.11 -13.86 -21.97
C PRO A 420 -29.32 -14.74 -22.27
N SER A 421 -29.10 -16.03 -22.57
CA SER A 421 -30.14 -17.04 -22.72
C SER A 421 -31.02 -17.25 -21.47
N GLY A 422 -30.50 -16.95 -20.27
CA GLY A 422 -31.17 -17.16 -18.98
C GLY A 422 -30.45 -18.06 -17.97
N GLY A 423 -29.20 -18.48 -18.22
CA GLY A 423 -28.41 -19.29 -17.29
C GLY A 423 -27.75 -18.45 -16.19
N ALA A 424 -27.55 -19.03 -15.01
CA ALA A 424 -26.78 -18.44 -13.92
C ALA A 424 -26.12 -19.54 -13.07
N MET A 425 -24.87 -19.33 -12.64
CA MET A 425 -24.15 -20.21 -11.73
C MET A 425 -23.12 -19.48 -10.88
N LEU A 426 -22.75 -20.06 -9.74
CA LEU A 426 -21.54 -19.73 -8.98
C LEU A 426 -20.44 -20.77 -9.26
N LEU A 427 -19.17 -20.37 -9.26
CA LEU A 427 -18.02 -21.28 -9.21
C LEU A 427 -17.69 -21.74 -7.78
N ALA A 428 -18.72 -22.17 -7.06
CA ALA A 428 -18.64 -22.72 -5.71
C ALA A 428 -19.89 -23.58 -5.43
N PRO A 429 -19.87 -24.52 -4.47
CA PRO A 429 -21.07 -25.21 -4.02
C PRO A 429 -22.11 -24.24 -3.42
N CYS A 430 -23.39 -24.64 -3.44
CA CYS A 430 -24.52 -23.81 -3.03
C CYS A 430 -24.54 -23.55 -1.51
N ASP A 431 -24.13 -24.53 -0.71
CA ASP A 431 -23.71 -24.35 0.67
C ASP A 431 -22.15 -24.29 0.74
N ALA A 432 -21.58 -23.89 1.87
CA ALA A 432 -20.15 -24.01 2.13
C ALA A 432 -19.77 -25.40 2.68
N ASP A 433 -20.71 -26.11 3.31
CA ASP A 433 -20.52 -27.46 3.86
C ASP A 433 -20.81 -28.59 2.82
N GLU A 434 -21.26 -28.23 1.61
CA GLU A 434 -21.49 -29.18 0.50
C GLU A 434 -20.21 -29.44 -0.32
N GLU A 435 -19.96 -30.71 -0.66
CA GLU A 435 -19.00 -31.06 -1.71
C GLU A 435 -19.47 -30.56 -3.09
N GLY A 436 -18.55 -30.20 -3.97
CA GLY A 436 -18.84 -29.74 -5.33
C GLY A 436 -17.99 -28.54 -5.77
N THR A 437 -18.15 -28.10 -7.01
CA THR A 437 -17.39 -26.96 -7.59
C THR A 437 -18.25 -25.93 -8.32
N ALA A 438 -19.56 -26.16 -8.47
CA ALA A 438 -20.49 -25.17 -9.02
C ALA A 438 -21.89 -25.27 -8.42
N CYS A 439 -22.57 -24.13 -8.29
CA CYS A 439 -23.96 -24.01 -7.87
C CYS A 439 -24.76 -23.43 -9.03
N VAL A 440 -25.68 -24.20 -9.64
CA VAL A 440 -26.29 -23.88 -10.94
C VAL A 440 -27.81 -23.72 -10.84
N ARG A 441 -28.33 -22.60 -11.36
CA ARG A 441 -29.76 -22.32 -11.41
C ARG A 441 -30.46 -23.19 -12.47
N GLN A 442 -31.36 -24.04 -12.03
CA GLN A 442 -32.18 -24.90 -12.90
C GLN A 442 -33.34 -24.11 -13.55
N PRO A 443 -33.96 -24.60 -14.64
CA PRO A 443 -35.08 -23.91 -15.31
C PRO A 443 -36.29 -23.64 -14.40
N GLY A 444 -36.52 -24.50 -13.41
CA GLY A 444 -37.53 -24.32 -12.36
C GLY A 444 -37.12 -23.36 -11.23
N GLY A 445 -36.09 -22.54 -11.42
CA GLY A 445 -35.61 -21.53 -10.46
C GLY A 445 -34.75 -22.07 -9.30
N ARG A 446 -34.87 -23.36 -8.95
CA ARG A 446 -34.06 -24.01 -7.91
C ARG A 446 -32.58 -24.03 -8.27
N TRP A 447 -31.71 -23.63 -7.35
CA TRP A 447 -30.26 -23.81 -7.45
C TRP A 447 -29.84 -25.19 -6.92
N ILE A 448 -28.82 -25.80 -7.52
CA ILE A 448 -28.28 -27.11 -7.11
C ILE A 448 -26.75 -27.15 -7.22
N THR A 449 -26.10 -27.87 -6.32
CA THR A 449 -24.65 -28.12 -6.38
C THR A 449 -24.34 -29.24 -7.36
N VAL A 450 -23.50 -28.95 -8.35
CA VAL A 450 -23.07 -29.88 -9.40
C VAL A 450 -21.67 -30.40 -9.07
N HIS A 451 -21.51 -31.72 -9.25
CA HIS A 451 -20.27 -32.45 -9.03
C HIS A 451 -19.69 -32.90 -10.39
N PRO A 452 -18.92 -32.06 -11.09
CA PRO A 452 -18.49 -32.33 -12.47
C PRO A 452 -17.37 -33.36 -12.61
N GLY A 453 -16.80 -33.87 -11.51
CA GLY A 453 -15.70 -34.85 -11.52
C GLY A 453 -14.36 -34.35 -12.09
N THR A 454 -14.27 -33.06 -12.43
CA THR A 454 -13.07 -32.40 -12.95
C THR A 454 -13.03 -30.95 -12.46
N ASP A 455 -11.86 -30.32 -12.44
CA ASP A 455 -11.78 -28.87 -12.28
C ASP A 455 -12.37 -28.20 -13.52
N ILE A 456 -13.26 -27.24 -13.30
CA ILE A 456 -14.01 -26.52 -14.34
C ILE A 456 -13.52 -25.08 -14.53
N HIS A 457 -12.72 -24.54 -13.61
CA HIS A 457 -12.31 -23.13 -13.60
C HIS A 457 -11.53 -22.77 -14.88
N TRP A 458 -10.46 -23.52 -15.13
CA TRP A 458 -9.58 -23.39 -16.32
C TRP A 458 -10.17 -23.90 -17.64
N ARG A 459 -11.45 -24.31 -17.64
CA ARG A 459 -12.15 -24.87 -18.82
C ARG A 459 -13.13 -23.89 -19.47
N GLY A 460 -13.10 -22.63 -19.04
CA GLY A 460 -14.07 -21.62 -19.43
C GLY A 460 -15.50 -21.99 -19.04
N ALA A 461 -15.74 -22.53 -17.85
CA ALA A 461 -17.08 -23.00 -17.48
C ALA A 461 -18.15 -21.90 -17.60
N GLY A 462 -19.30 -22.25 -18.18
CA GLY A 462 -20.42 -21.33 -18.45
C GLY A 462 -21.80 -21.95 -18.21
N PRO A 463 -22.78 -21.20 -17.67
CA PRO A 463 -24.12 -21.71 -17.40
C PRO A 463 -25.01 -21.70 -18.65
N LEU A 464 -25.73 -22.80 -18.89
CA LEU A 464 -26.79 -22.87 -19.90
C LEU A 464 -28.15 -22.59 -19.25
N ALA A 465 -29.06 -21.96 -19.99
CA ALA A 465 -30.42 -21.66 -19.54
C ALA A 465 -31.36 -22.88 -19.51
N ASP A 466 -30.83 -24.09 -19.72
CA ASP A 466 -31.48 -25.36 -19.37
C ASP A 466 -30.99 -25.96 -18.05
N GLY A 467 -30.08 -25.28 -17.32
CA GLY A 467 -29.54 -25.69 -16.03
C GLY A 467 -28.28 -26.57 -16.10
N ARG A 468 -27.70 -26.77 -17.29
CA ARG A 468 -26.42 -27.46 -17.48
C ARG A 468 -25.23 -26.50 -17.42
N ILE A 469 -24.02 -27.04 -17.27
CA ILE A 469 -22.76 -26.30 -17.40
C ILE A 469 -22.09 -26.70 -18.71
N ALA A 470 -21.63 -25.76 -19.53
CA ALA A 470 -20.72 -26.03 -20.65
C ALA A 470 -19.26 -25.83 -20.21
N ILE A 471 -18.36 -26.73 -20.65
CA ILE A 471 -16.90 -26.69 -20.43
C ILE A 471 -16.15 -27.19 -21.67
N VAL A 472 -14.86 -26.85 -21.80
CA VAL A 472 -13.97 -27.52 -22.77
C VAL A 472 -13.26 -28.73 -22.13
N ARG A 473 -13.30 -29.87 -22.83
CA ARG A 473 -12.58 -31.11 -22.52
C ARG A 473 -11.63 -31.48 -23.67
N GLY A 474 -10.70 -32.40 -23.44
CA GLY A 474 -9.69 -32.81 -24.42
C GLY A 474 -8.57 -31.79 -24.63
N LEU A 475 -8.34 -30.88 -23.68
CA LEU A 475 -7.29 -29.85 -23.77
C LEU A 475 -5.90 -30.48 -23.71
N TRP A 476 -5.70 -31.48 -22.86
CA TRP A 476 -4.42 -32.17 -22.63
C TRP A 476 -4.57 -33.68 -22.80
N ASP A 477 -3.46 -34.40 -22.97
CA ASP A 477 -3.50 -35.86 -23.18
C ASP A 477 -4.06 -36.65 -21.99
N SER A 478 -3.94 -36.09 -20.78
CA SER A 478 -4.54 -36.59 -19.53
C SER A 478 -6.04 -36.26 -19.41
N ASP A 479 -6.55 -35.32 -20.20
CA ASP A 479 -7.90 -34.74 -20.09
C ASP A 479 -8.97 -35.59 -20.79
N ARG A 480 -9.02 -36.87 -20.45
CA ARG A 480 -9.95 -37.83 -21.06
C ARG A 480 -11.25 -37.86 -20.28
N ALA A 481 -12.38 -37.87 -20.99
CA ALA A 481 -13.68 -38.08 -20.38
C ALA A 481 -13.73 -39.47 -19.70
N PRO A 482 -14.33 -39.61 -18.50
CA PRO A 482 -14.52 -40.91 -17.87
C PRO A 482 -15.29 -41.86 -18.80
N ARG A 483 -14.72 -43.03 -19.12
CA ARG A 483 -15.41 -44.05 -19.92
C ARG A 483 -16.48 -44.73 -19.08
N GLU A 484 -17.72 -44.26 -19.20
CA GLU A 484 -18.89 -44.93 -18.61
C GLU A 484 -18.89 -46.43 -18.99
N GLY A 485 -18.71 -47.30 -18.00
CA GLY A 485 -18.76 -48.75 -18.18
C GLY A 485 -17.42 -49.47 -18.42
N ALA A 486 -16.27 -48.90 -18.09
CA ALA A 486 -14.98 -49.60 -18.15
C ALA A 486 -14.94 -50.94 -17.37
N ASP A 487 -15.68 -51.05 -16.26
CA ASP A 487 -15.83 -52.29 -15.47
C ASP A 487 -16.87 -53.28 -16.03
N ARG A 488 -17.51 -52.98 -17.17
CA ARG A 488 -18.45 -53.91 -17.81
C ARG A 488 -17.65 -54.79 -18.78
N PRO A 489 -17.36 -56.07 -18.45
CA PRO A 489 -16.56 -56.93 -19.30
C PRO A 489 -17.22 -57.06 -20.69
N PRO A 490 -16.43 -57.08 -21.78
CA PRO A 490 -16.98 -57.05 -23.13
C PRO A 490 -17.86 -58.29 -23.36
N ARG A 491 -19.17 -58.08 -23.45
CA ARG A 491 -20.09 -59.10 -23.98
C ARG A 491 -19.80 -59.23 -25.47
N GLY A 492 -19.00 -60.23 -25.81
CA GLY A 492 -18.68 -60.57 -27.18
C GLY A 492 -19.86 -61.20 -27.90
N ASP A 493 -20.69 -60.36 -28.51
CA ASP A 493 -21.50 -60.69 -29.68
C ASP A 493 -21.19 -59.64 -30.76
N GLY A 494 -20.98 -60.11 -31.99
CA GLY A 494 -20.48 -59.27 -33.09
C GLY A 494 -21.55 -58.38 -33.74
N ALA A 495 -21.09 -57.41 -34.52
CA ALA A 495 -21.92 -56.53 -35.36
C ALA A 495 -22.88 -55.58 -34.61
N GLY A 496 -22.35 -54.82 -33.64
CA GLY A 496 -22.86 -53.50 -33.29
C GLY A 496 -22.09 -52.40 -34.05
N GLU A 497 -22.73 -51.27 -34.32
CA GLU A 497 -22.12 -50.17 -35.09
C GLU A 497 -20.86 -49.61 -34.41
N ARG A 498 -19.88 -49.19 -35.23
CA ARG A 498 -18.83 -48.27 -34.77
C ARG A 498 -19.49 -46.92 -34.49
N ALA A 499 -20.02 -46.73 -33.29
CA ALA A 499 -20.24 -45.39 -32.75
C ALA A 499 -18.91 -44.63 -32.90
N ALA A 500 -18.89 -43.63 -33.79
CA ALA A 500 -17.66 -42.92 -34.14
C ALA A 500 -17.11 -42.27 -32.87
N GLY A 501 -15.95 -42.75 -32.43
CA GLY A 501 -15.29 -42.21 -31.25
C GLY A 501 -15.05 -40.73 -31.48
N ILE A 502 -15.36 -39.90 -30.47
CA ILE A 502 -14.86 -38.54 -30.44
C ILE A 502 -13.38 -38.67 -30.11
N ASP A 503 -12.56 -38.75 -31.16
CA ASP A 503 -11.18 -39.24 -31.13
C ASP A 503 -10.23 -38.26 -30.43
N GLY A 504 -10.26 -38.29 -29.08
CA GLY A 504 -9.24 -37.77 -28.16
C GLY A 504 -9.03 -36.26 -28.11
N GLY A 505 -9.51 -35.49 -29.09
CA GLY A 505 -9.23 -34.07 -29.23
C GLY A 505 -10.12 -33.12 -28.40
N PRO A 506 -9.79 -31.81 -28.43
CA PRO A 506 -10.61 -30.77 -27.82
C PRO A 506 -12.07 -30.84 -28.25
N HIS A 507 -12.99 -30.62 -27.33
CA HIS A 507 -14.43 -30.54 -27.59
C HIS A 507 -15.16 -29.78 -26.48
N VAL A 508 -16.30 -29.17 -26.80
CA VAL A 508 -17.22 -28.67 -25.78
C VAL A 508 -18.03 -29.85 -25.25
N ALA A 509 -18.06 -30.00 -23.93
CA ALA A 509 -18.92 -30.93 -23.22
C ALA A 509 -19.91 -30.16 -22.34
N VAL A 510 -21.04 -30.80 -22.03
CA VAL A 510 -22.09 -30.27 -21.15
C VAL A 510 -22.33 -31.22 -19.99
N ILE A 511 -22.33 -30.67 -18.77
CA ILE A 511 -22.53 -31.41 -17.52
C ILE A 511 -23.97 -31.20 -17.05
N ASP A 512 -24.68 -32.29 -16.77
CA ASP A 512 -26.06 -32.24 -16.28
C ASP A 512 -26.18 -32.03 -14.76
N ALA A 513 -27.41 -31.83 -14.30
CA ALA A 513 -27.80 -31.69 -12.90
C ALA A 513 -27.39 -32.85 -11.96
N ARG A 514 -26.79 -33.92 -12.48
CA ARG A 514 -26.29 -35.10 -11.75
C ARG A 514 -24.78 -35.29 -11.90
N GLY A 515 -24.07 -34.29 -12.45
CA GLY A 515 -22.64 -34.37 -12.73
C GLY A 515 -22.29 -35.18 -13.97
N ARG A 516 -23.26 -35.62 -14.78
CA ARG A 516 -22.98 -36.45 -15.97
C ARG A 516 -22.56 -35.57 -17.14
N GLU A 517 -21.32 -35.76 -17.56
CA GLU A 517 -20.74 -35.12 -18.74
C GLU A 517 -21.25 -35.77 -20.04
N GLN A 518 -21.62 -34.94 -21.01
CA GLN A 518 -21.98 -35.35 -22.37
C GLN A 518 -21.19 -34.50 -23.37
N PRO A 519 -20.40 -35.10 -24.28
CA PRO A 519 -19.73 -34.33 -25.33
C PRO A 519 -20.78 -33.76 -26.29
N LEU A 520 -20.65 -32.47 -26.62
CA LEU A 520 -21.63 -31.74 -27.42
C LEU A 520 -21.12 -31.45 -28.84
N ILE A 521 -19.94 -30.83 -28.97
CA ILE A 521 -19.39 -30.35 -30.25
C ILE A 521 -17.88 -30.58 -30.29
N PRO A 522 -17.34 -31.32 -31.28
CA PRO A 522 -15.90 -31.48 -31.43
C PRO A 522 -15.22 -30.19 -31.89
N LEU A 523 -14.10 -29.87 -31.26
CA LEU A 523 -13.22 -28.74 -31.55
C LEU A 523 -11.86 -29.17 -32.14
N GLY A 524 -11.71 -30.44 -32.54
CA GLY A 524 -10.44 -30.96 -33.09
C GLY A 524 -9.90 -30.21 -34.31
N TRP A 525 -10.73 -29.44 -35.01
CA TRP A 525 -10.35 -28.52 -36.10
C TRP A 525 -9.60 -27.25 -35.63
N LEU A 526 -9.46 -27.02 -34.32
CA LEU A 526 -8.59 -25.99 -33.72
C LEU A 526 -7.14 -26.47 -33.56
N ARG A 527 -6.89 -27.78 -33.39
CA ARG A 527 -5.53 -28.33 -33.35
C ARG A 527 -4.95 -28.40 -34.76
N GLY A 528 -4.21 -27.36 -35.15
CA GLY A 528 -3.16 -27.48 -36.16
C GLY A 528 -1.98 -28.28 -35.59
N ASP A 529 -1.42 -29.18 -36.40
CA ASP A 529 -0.17 -29.94 -36.27
C ASP A 529 0.21 -30.63 -34.93
N GLY A 530 -0.57 -30.48 -33.87
CA GLY A 530 -0.43 -31.21 -32.59
C GLY A 530 -0.44 -30.34 -31.32
N GLY A 531 -0.47 -29.02 -31.44
CA GLY A 531 -0.22 -28.11 -30.30
C GLY A 531 -1.28 -28.14 -29.19
N ASP A 532 -0.91 -27.63 -28.01
CA ASP A 532 -1.82 -27.46 -26.88
C ASP A 532 -2.78 -26.27 -27.06
N LEU A 533 -3.89 -26.30 -26.32
CA LEU A 533 -4.98 -25.33 -26.42
C LEU A 533 -5.38 -24.85 -25.02
N HIS A 534 -5.47 -23.54 -24.84
CA HIS A 534 -5.90 -22.90 -23.59
C HIS A 534 -7.24 -22.16 -23.79
N VAL A 535 -8.08 -22.12 -22.77
CA VAL A 535 -9.37 -21.42 -22.80
C VAL A 535 -9.21 -20.08 -22.07
N VAL A 536 -9.42 -18.97 -22.78
CA VAL A 536 -9.11 -17.61 -22.30
C VAL A 536 -10.35 -16.89 -21.79
N SER A 537 -11.53 -17.16 -22.36
CA SER A 537 -12.81 -16.64 -21.86
C SER A 537 -13.69 -17.74 -21.27
N PRO A 538 -14.64 -17.40 -20.37
CA PRO A 538 -15.80 -18.25 -20.13
C PRO A 538 -16.53 -18.58 -21.44
N ILE A 539 -17.18 -19.74 -21.49
CA ILE A 539 -18.17 -20.10 -22.50
C ILE A 539 -19.45 -19.34 -22.16
N GLU A 540 -20.06 -18.71 -23.17
CA GLU A 540 -21.30 -17.97 -23.03
C GLU A 540 -22.39 -18.54 -23.96
N GLU A 541 -23.59 -18.78 -23.42
CA GLU A 541 -24.78 -19.11 -24.22
C GLU A 541 -25.54 -17.82 -24.61
N GLY A 542 -25.44 -17.45 -25.89
CA GLY A 542 -26.16 -16.30 -26.44
C GLY A 542 -27.69 -16.47 -26.39
N SER A 543 -28.42 -15.36 -26.58
CA SER A 543 -29.89 -15.38 -26.63
C SER A 543 -30.45 -16.20 -27.83
N ASP A 544 -29.61 -16.46 -28.83
CA ASP A 544 -29.82 -17.34 -29.97
C ASP A 544 -29.43 -18.82 -29.71
N ARG A 545 -29.01 -19.14 -28.47
CA ARG A 545 -28.51 -20.45 -28.03
C ARG A 545 -27.19 -20.89 -28.65
N ALA A 546 -26.42 -19.97 -29.26
CA ALA A 546 -25.05 -20.27 -29.67
C ALA A 546 -24.08 -20.23 -28.48
N LEU A 547 -23.12 -21.17 -28.43
CA LEU A 547 -22.05 -21.17 -27.44
C LEU A 547 -20.84 -20.42 -27.97
N SER A 548 -20.33 -19.45 -27.20
CA SER A 548 -19.27 -18.52 -27.61
C SER A 548 -18.11 -18.55 -26.63
N LEU A 549 -16.88 -18.61 -27.12
CA LEU A 549 -15.66 -18.59 -26.28
C LEU A 549 -14.43 -18.09 -27.06
N VAL A 550 -13.37 -17.73 -26.34
CA VAL A 550 -12.03 -17.51 -26.91
C VAL A 550 -11.05 -18.55 -26.39
N VAL A 551 -10.21 -19.06 -27.29
CA VAL A 551 -9.09 -19.96 -27.00
C VAL A 551 -7.77 -19.37 -27.49
N ALA A 552 -6.65 -19.81 -26.91
CA ALA A 552 -5.30 -19.55 -27.39
C ALA A 552 -4.65 -20.87 -27.84
N GLY A 553 -3.90 -20.83 -28.94
CA GLY A 553 -2.95 -21.89 -29.31
C GLY A 553 -1.64 -21.82 -28.51
N GLU A 554 -0.78 -22.82 -28.69
CA GLU A 554 0.58 -22.90 -28.12
C GLU A 554 1.47 -21.70 -28.48
N ASP A 555 1.23 -21.06 -29.63
CA ASP A 555 1.92 -19.84 -30.09
C ASP A 555 1.31 -18.54 -29.54
N GLY A 556 0.28 -18.63 -28.69
CA GLY A 556 -0.50 -17.51 -28.19
C GLY A 556 -1.56 -16.98 -29.17
N GLU A 557 -1.79 -17.64 -30.31
CA GLU A 557 -2.78 -17.17 -31.29
C GLU A 557 -4.20 -17.27 -30.75
N LEU A 558 -4.80 -16.11 -30.44
CA LEU A 558 -6.18 -16.03 -29.99
C LEU A 558 -7.17 -16.28 -31.13
N THR A 559 -8.10 -17.21 -30.92
CA THR A 559 -9.22 -17.51 -31.82
C THR A 559 -10.54 -17.45 -31.08
N ALA A 560 -11.43 -16.55 -31.51
CA ALA A 560 -12.83 -16.57 -31.10
C ALA A 560 -13.58 -17.69 -31.82
N VAL A 561 -14.43 -18.41 -31.09
CA VAL A 561 -15.19 -19.57 -31.55
C VAL A 561 -16.65 -19.37 -31.19
N VAL A 562 -17.55 -19.51 -32.16
CA VAL A 562 -19.01 -19.46 -31.94
C VAL A 562 -19.68 -20.67 -32.58
N LEU A 563 -20.42 -21.41 -31.76
CA LEU A 563 -21.02 -22.70 -32.03
C LEU A 563 -22.56 -22.58 -32.03
N PRO A 564 -23.20 -22.32 -33.18
CA PRO A 564 -24.66 -22.24 -33.26
C PRO A 564 -25.32 -23.62 -33.01
N PRO A 565 -26.53 -23.65 -32.42
CA PRO A 565 -27.22 -24.90 -32.08
C PRO A 565 -27.60 -25.67 -33.34
N GLY A 566 -26.88 -26.77 -33.63
CA GLY A 566 -27.10 -27.61 -34.81
C GLY A 566 -26.63 -26.98 -36.14
N GLY A 567 -25.84 -25.90 -36.10
CA GLY A 567 -25.21 -25.30 -37.28
C GLY A 567 -23.70 -25.55 -37.32
N GLU A 568 -23.04 -25.09 -38.39
CA GLU A 568 -21.58 -25.18 -38.51
C GLU A 568 -20.87 -24.22 -37.53
N PRO A 569 -19.80 -24.68 -36.84
CA PRO A 569 -18.92 -23.80 -36.07
C PRO A 569 -18.33 -22.67 -36.90
N SER A 570 -18.31 -21.46 -36.33
CA SER A 570 -17.62 -20.31 -36.89
C SER A 570 -16.40 -19.94 -36.04
N ARG A 571 -15.32 -19.48 -36.68
CA ARG A 571 -14.06 -19.12 -36.02
C ARG A 571 -13.46 -17.84 -36.59
N VAL A 572 -12.91 -16.99 -35.73
CA VAL A 572 -12.25 -15.74 -36.11
C VAL A 572 -10.90 -15.62 -35.39
N ARG A 573 -9.80 -15.60 -36.16
CA ARG A 573 -8.45 -15.29 -35.68
C ARG A 573 -8.38 -13.84 -35.23
N LEU A 574 -8.02 -13.59 -33.98
CA LEU A 574 -7.90 -12.25 -33.38
C LEU A 574 -6.46 -11.74 -33.59
N ALA A 575 -6.04 -11.66 -34.85
CA ALA A 575 -4.65 -11.44 -35.24
C ALA A 575 -4.07 -10.14 -34.63
N GLY A 576 -3.08 -10.28 -33.75
CA GLY A 576 -2.45 -9.14 -33.06
C GLY A 576 -3.20 -8.66 -31.81
N ALA A 577 -4.07 -9.49 -31.23
CA ALA A 577 -4.48 -9.40 -29.83
C ALA A 577 -3.67 -10.39 -28.98
N ALA A 578 -3.38 -10.03 -27.73
CA ALA A 578 -2.70 -10.87 -26.73
C ALA A 578 -3.69 -11.39 -25.66
N HIS A 579 -4.74 -10.61 -25.34
CA HIS A 579 -5.79 -10.99 -24.38
C HIS A 579 -7.17 -10.76 -25.01
N ALA A 580 -8.15 -11.60 -24.71
CA ALA A 580 -9.53 -11.40 -25.17
C ALA A 580 -10.56 -12.11 -24.29
N VAL A 581 -11.72 -11.47 -24.12
CA VAL A 581 -12.85 -11.98 -23.33
C VAL A 581 -14.17 -11.72 -24.05
N ILE A 582 -15.10 -12.67 -23.91
CA ILE A 582 -16.49 -12.58 -24.35
C ILE A 582 -17.37 -12.67 -23.09
N HIS A 583 -18.29 -11.71 -22.92
CA HIS A 583 -19.29 -11.72 -21.86
C HIS A 583 -20.51 -10.84 -22.21
N ALA A 584 -21.69 -11.31 -21.79
CA ALA A 584 -23.00 -10.70 -22.05
C ALA A 584 -23.26 -10.36 -23.53
N GLY A 585 -22.90 -11.27 -24.43
CA GLY A 585 -23.10 -11.17 -25.88
C GLY A 585 -22.11 -10.24 -26.60
N HIS A 586 -21.13 -9.70 -25.88
CA HIS A 586 -20.15 -8.76 -26.38
C HIS A 586 -18.73 -9.30 -26.18
N GLY A 587 -17.81 -8.91 -27.06
CA GLY A 587 -16.41 -9.33 -26.99
C GLY A 587 -15.46 -8.13 -27.02
N VAL A 588 -14.33 -8.25 -26.33
CA VAL A 588 -13.18 -7.35 -26.46
C VAL A 588 -11.90 -8.17 -26.61
N ALA A 589 -11.01 -7.73 -27.50
CA ALA A 589 -9.69 -8.31 -27.69
C ALA A 589 -8.66 -7.19 -27.77
N VAL A 590 -7.55 -7.32 -27.06
CA VAL A 590 -6.60 -6.26 -26.77
C VAL A 590 -5.19 -6.73 -27.11
N GLY A 591 -4.43 -5.89 -27.82
CA GLY A 591 -2.99 -6.07 -28.05
C GLY A 591 -2.32 -4.72 -28.34
N GLU A 592 -0.99 -4.70 -28.34
CA GLU A 592 -0.12 -3.49 -28.34
C GLU A 592 -0.58 -2.30 -29.20
N ARG A 593 -1.26 -2.55 -30.34
CA ARG A 593 -1.55 -1.55 -31.37
C ARG A 593 -3.04 -1.42 -31.72
N GLN A 594 -3.91 -2.20 -31.10
CA GLN A 594 -5.34 -2.20 -31.40
C GLN A 594 -6.20 -2.81 -30.28
N VAL A 595 -7.44 -2.32 -30.20
CA VAL A 595 -8.54 -3.02 -29.54
C VAL A 595 -9.52 -3.45 -30.62
N LEU A 596 -9.96 -4.70 -30.58
CA LEU A 596 -11.06 -5.24 -31.38
C LEU A 596 -12.28 -5.42 -30.48
N ALA A 597 -13.47 -5.31 -31.05
CA ALA A 597 -14.73 -5.55 -30.36
C ALA A 597 -15.66 -6.41 -31.21
N SER A 598 -16.48 -7.19 -30.52
CA SER A 598 -17.66 -7.86 -31.07
C SER A 598 -18.91 -7.38 -30.35
N THR A 599 -20.01 -7.25 -31.10
CA THR A 599 -21.37 -7.00 -30.57
C THR A 599 -22.33 -8.13 -30.96
N ASP A 600 -21.78 -9.31 -31.25
CA ASP A 600 -22.46 -10.49 -31.78
C ASP A 600 -21.86 -11.80 -31.23
N ALA A 601 -21.48 -11.76 -29.94
CA ALA A 601 -20.88 -12.87 -29.19
C ALA A 601 -19.62 -13.50 -29.83
N GLY A 602 -18.83 -12.71 -30.56
CA GLY A 602 -17.57 -13.12 -31.19
C GLY A 602 -17.70 -13.64 -32.63
N ARG A 603 -18.90 -13.58 -33.24
CA ARG A 603 -19.12 -13.99 -34.64
C ARG A 603 -18.41 -13.08 -35.63
N SER A 604 -18.33 -11.78 -35.35
CA SER A 604 -17.56 -10.80 -36.10
C SER A 604 -16.81 -9.85 -35.16
N TRP A 605 -15.67 -9.34 -35.64
CA TRP A 605 -14.78 -8.49 -34.86
C TRP A 605 -14.40 -7.25 -35.66
N ALA A 606 -14.70 -6.08 -35.11
CA ALA A 606 -14.39 -4.78 -35.69
C ALA A 606 -13.32 -4.05 -34.86
N ARG A 607 -12.43 -3.31 -35.50
CA ARG A 607 -11.46 -2.47 -34.78
C ARG A 607 -12.17 -1.32 -34.08
N VAL A 608 -11.93 -1.18 -32.78
CA VAL A 608 -12.39 -0.06 -31.98
C VAL A 608 -11.48 1.14 -32.23
N GLU A 609 -12.06 2.32 -32.46
CA GLU A 609 -11.33 3.57 -32.43
C GLU A 609 -10.93 3.90 -30.98
N THR A 610 -9.64 3.75 -30.68
CA THR A 610 -9.02 4.01 -29.37
C THR A 610 -8.31 5.36 -29.37
N PRO A 611 -8.62 6.28 -28.43
CA PRO A 611 -7.82 7.47 -28.19
C PRO A 611 -6.37 7.10 -27.85
N ALA A 612 -5.39 7.96 -28.20
CA ALA A 612 -3.96 7.67 -28.02
C ALA A 612 -3.60 7.18 -26.61
N ARG A 613 -4.06 7.88 -25.56
CA ARG A 613 -3.87 7.46 -24.15
C ARG A 613 -4.34 6.04 -23.83
N VAL A 614 -5.38 5.55 -24.51
CA VAL A 614 -5.91 4.18 -24.30
C VAL A 614 -5.02 3.15 -24.99
N ALA A 615 -4.49 3.46 -26.17
CA ALA A 615 -3.50 2.60 -26.84
C ALA A 615 -2.16 2.60 -26.08
N GLU A 616 -1.76 3.74 -25.50
CA GLU A 616 -0.60 3.85 -24.62
C GLU A 616 -0.80 3.02 -23.34
N ALA A 617 -1.94 3.13 -22.66
CA ALA A 617 -2.25 2.31 -21.48
C ALA A 617 -2.23 0.81 -21.81
N VAL A 618 -2.89 0.39 -22.89
CA VAL A 618 -2.84 -1.00 -23.40
C VAL A 618 -1.41 -1.51 -23.56
N ALA A 619 -0.51 -0.71 -24.14
CA ALA A 619 0.88 -1.09 -24.37
C ALA A 619 1.74 -1.14 -23.08
N HIS A 620 1.28 -0.56 -21.96
CA HIS A 620 1.96 -0.63 -20.66
C HIS A 620 1.46 -1.75 -19.75
N LEU A 621 0.25 -2.28 -19.98
CA LEU A 621 -0.34 -3.32 -19.12
C LEU A 621 0.32 -4.69 -19.32
N GLY A 622 0.46 -5.13 -20.58
CA GLY A 622 0.93 -6.49 -20.90
C GLY A 622 0.14 -7.55 -20.12
N ASP A 623 0.86 -8.48 -19.49
CA ASP A 623 0.36 -9.55 -18.62
C ASP A 623 -0.69 -9.09 -17.57
N LEU A 624 -0.69 -7.82 -17.15
CA LEU A 624 -1.69 -7.27 -16.22
C LEU A 624 -3.12 -7.27 -16.80
N LEU A 625 -3.29 -7.48 -18.10
CA LEU A 625 -4.62 -7.63 -18.73
C LEU A 625 -5.34 -8.92 -18.28
N ASP A 626 -4.62 -9.90 -17.73
CA ASP A 626 -5.21 -11.10 -17.11
C ASP A 626 -5.60 -10.89 -15.62
N GLU A 627 -5.26 -9.74 -15.01
CA GLU A 627 -5.70 -9.45 -13.63
C GLU A 627 -7.21 -9.13 -13.58
N PRO A 628 -7.99 -9.81 -12.70
CA PRO A 628 -9.44 -9.65 -12.63
C PRO A 628 -9.89 -8.19 -12.44
N GLY A 629 -10.59 -7.66 -13.46
CA GLY A 629 -11.16 -6.32 -13.44
C GLY A 629 -10.27 -5.21 -14.04
N VAL A 630 -9.08 -5.55 -14.57
CA VAL A 630 -8.31 -4.67 -15.47
C VAL A 630 -8.99 -4.65 -16.84
N LEU A 631 -9.20 -5.82 -17.45
CA LEU A 631 -10.02 -5.99 -18.65
C LEU A 631 -11.42 -6.48 -18.24
N ALA A 632 -12.48 -5.80 -18.69
CA ALA A 632 -13.85 -6.24 -18.49
C ALA A 632 -14.78 -5.84 -19.65
N VAL A 633 -15.85 -6.60 -19.86
CA VAL A 633 -16.81 -6.41 -20.96
C VAL A 633 -18.21 -6.86 -20.53
N ASN A 634 -19.26 -6.13 -20.93
CA ASN A 634 -20.67 -6.49 -20.68
C ASN A 634 -21.64 -5.75 -21.64
N GLU A 635 -22.97 -5.90 -21.42
CA GLU A 635 -24.00 -5.19 -22.21
C GLU A 635 -23.90 -3.66 -22.16
N VAL A 636 -23.22 -3.11 -21.15
CA VAL A 636 -23.09 -1.67 -20.90
C VAL A 636 -21.90 -1.07 -21.66
N GLY A 637 -20.82 -1.83 -21.82
CA GLY A 637 -19.60 -1.38 -22.48
C GLY A 637 -18.38 -2.27 -22.19
N LEU A 638 -17.19 -1.67 -22.25
CA LEU A 638 -15.94 -2.31 -21.86
C LEU A 638 -15.06 -1.39 -21.01
N LYS A 639 -14.19 -2.00 -20.19
CA LYS A 639 -13.16 -1.35 -19.37
C LYS A 639 -11.80 -1.92 -19.76
N ILE A 640 -10.82 -1.04 -19.89
CA ILE A 640 -9.40 -1.39 -20.01
C ILE A 640 -8.65 -0.49 -19.01
N ASP A 641 -8.21 -1.07 -17.90
CA ASP A 641 -7.67 -0.34 -16.75
C ASP A 641 -8.60 0.84 -16.36
N ALA A 642 -8.12 2.08 -16.38
CA ALA A 642 -8.85 3.27 -16.02
C ALA A 642 -9.73 3.83 -17.15
N HIS A 643 -9.75 3.20 -18.32
CA HIS A 643 -10.43 3.72 -19.51
C HIS A 643 -11.71 2.93 -19.80
N LEU A 644 -12.84 3.64 -19.71
CA LEU A 644 -14.18 3.09 -19.90
C LEU A 644 -14.72 3.46 -21.29
N ARG A 645 -15.23 2.50 -22.04
CA ARG A 645 -16.06 2.75 -23.23
C ARG A 645 -17.51 2.46 -22.87
N VAL A 646 -18.33 3.51 -22.81
CA VAL A 646 -19.78 3.39 -22.61
C VAL A 646 -20.45 3.17 -23.95
N GLY A 647 -21.21 2.09 -24.10
CA GLY A 647 -21.95 1.77 -25.33
C GLY A 647 -21.11 1.15 -26.46
N TRP A 648 -21.81 0.55 -27.40
CA TRP A 648 -21.27 -0.40 -28.38
C TRP A 648 -21.36 0.05 -29.84
N GLY A 649 -22.23 1.01 -30.14
CA GLY A 649 -22.41 1.56 -31.48
C GLY A 649 -21.25 2.44 -31.97
N PRO A 650 -21.44 3.16 -33.10
CA PRO A 650 -20.44 4.11 -33.59
C PRO A 650 -20.17 5.20 -32.55
N ALA A 651 -18.96 5.77 -32.58
CA ALA A 651 -18.59 6.88 -31.71
C ALA A 651 -19.52 8.09 -31.97
N GLN A 652 -19.97 8.76 -30.91
CA GLN A 652 -20.80 9.96 -31.08
C GLN A 652 -19.99 11.06 -31.82
N PRO A 653 -20.46 11.60 -32.95
CA PRO A 653 -19.80 12.72 -33.62
C PRO A 653 -19.87 13.95 -32.72
N GLY A 654 -18.70 14.40 -32.23
CA GLY A 654 -18.56 15.44 -31.19
C GLY A 654 -18.10 14.92 -29.82
N ALA A 655 -18.08 13.60 -29.58
CA ALA A 655 -17.35 12.99 -28.46
C ALA A 655 -15.90 12.66 -28.84
N ALA A 656 -15.63 12.45 -30.14
CA ALA A 656 -14.28 12.49 -30.69
C ALA A 656 -13.72 13.92 -30.59
N ALA A 657 -12.51 14.05 -30.05
CA ALA A 657 -11.81 15.31 -29.78
C ALA A 657 -12.53 16.29 -28.83
N GLN A 658 -12.45 16.00 -27.52
CA GLN A 658 -12.05 17.08 -26.60
C GLN A 658 -10.76 17.71 -27.16
N PRO A 659 -10.63 19.05 -27.31
CA PRO A 659 -9.46 19.69 -27.91
C PRO A 659 -8.26 19.73 -26.94
N GLY A 660 -7.84 18.56 -26.46
CA GLY A 660 -6.68 18.37 -25.60
C GLY A 660 -5.42 18.05 -26.41
N ALA A 661 -4.48 18.99 -26.42
CA ALA A 661 -3.06 18.77 -26.74
C ALA A 661 -2.75 17.88 -27.96
N ALA A 662 -3.18 18.30 -29.16
CA ALA A 662 -2.44 17.91 -30.37
C ALA A 662 -1.00 18.42 -30.22
N ALA A 663 -0.03 17.52 -30.06
CA ALA A 663 1.38 17.86 -29.90
C ALA A 663 1.86 18.60 -31.16
N GLN A 664 2.07 19.92 -31.06
CA GLN A 664 2.31 20.79 -32.21
C GLN A 664 3.63 20.45 -32.93
N PRO A 665 3.60 19.85 -34.13
CA PRO A 665 4.81 19.49 -34.86
C PRO A 665 5.28 20.72 -35.64
N GLY A 666 5.93 21.66 -34.93
CA GLY A 666 6.48 22.88 -35.51
C GLY A 666 5.66 24.15 -35.25
N ALA A 667 5.43 24.51 -33.98
CA ALA A 667 4.93 25.83 -33.60
C ALA A 667 5.99 26.94 -33.73
N ALA A 668 6.48 27.17 -34.95
CA ALA A 668 7.33 28.29 -35.28
C ALA A 668 6.52 29.42 -35.95
N ALA A 669 6.54 30.60 -35.33
CA ALA A 669 6.03 31.88 -35.83
C ALA A 669 4.50 32.07 -35.99
N ARG A 670 3.96 32.87 -35.04
CA ARG A 670 2.86 33.87 -35.23
C ARG A 670 1.41 33.37 -35.37
N SER A 671 0.76 33.15 -34.23
CA SER A 671 -0.55 33.75 -33.96
C SER A 671 -0.49 34.56 -32.66
N ALA A 672 -1.30 35.61 -32.53
CA ALA A 672 -1.28 36.52 -31.39
C ALA A 672 -2.61 36.48 -30.63
N ASP A 673 -2.92 35.33 -30.04
CA ASP A 673 -3.98 35.22 -29.04
C ASP A 673 -3.54 35.86 -27.71
N PRO A 674 -4.48 36.42 -26.92
CA PRO A 674 -4.17 36.96 -25.60
C PRO A 674 -3.67 35.85 -24.69
N ALA A 675 -2.40 35.92 -24.30
CA ALA A 675 -1.70 34.83 -23.63
C ALA A 675 -2.43 34.35 -22.38
N GLN A 676 -2.86 33.08 -22.39
CA GLN A 676 -3.10 32.35 -21.14
C GLN A 676 -1.78 32.37 -20.34
N PRO A 677 -1.79 32.80 -19.07
CA PRO A 677 -0.57 32.80 -18.27
C PRO A 677 -0.09 31.36 -18.11
N ALA A 678 1.15 31.09 -18.51
CA ALA A 678 1.78 29.80 -18.24
C ALA A 678 1.84 29.61 -16.72
N GLY A 679 1.10 28.61 -16.21
CA GLY A 679 1.06 28.30 -14.78
C GLY A 679 2.46 28.03 -14.24
N SER A 680 2.72 28.41 -13.00
CA SER A 680 4.08 28.30 -12.45
C SER A 680 4.52 26.84 -12.42
N LEU A 681 5.68 26.53 -13.01
CA LEU A 681 6.34 25.26 -12.75
C LEU A 681 6.70 25.22 -11.27
N LEU A 682 6.32 24.15 -10.58
CA LEU A 682 6.74 23.93 -9.20
C LEU A 682 8.28 23.84 -9.17
N PRO A 683 8.96 24.52 -8.24
CA PRO A 683 10.40 24.68 -8.28
C PRO A 683 11.13 23.42 -7.83
N HIS A 684 11.14 22.37 -8.66
CA HIS A 684 11.94 21.18 -8.44
C HIS A 684 13.42 21.50 -8.65
N ARG A 685 14.05 22.04 -7.60
CA ARG A 685 15.48 22.38 -7.58
C ARG A 685 16.25 21.22 -6.95
N PRO A 686 16.75 20.24 -7.72
CA PRO A 686 17.63 19.21 -7.16
C PRO A 686 18.85 19.89 -6.51
N PRO A 687 19.27 19.47 -5.30
CA PRO A 687 20.43 20.06 -4.65
C PRO A 687 21.67 19.81 -5.54
N PRO A 688 22.54 20.83 -5.73
CA PRO A 688 23.68 20.71 -6.64
C PRO A 688 24.55 19.51 -6.27
N ALA A 689 24.91 18.71 -7.26
CA ALA A 689 25.60 17.45 -7.06
C ALA A 689 27.02 17.68 -6.52
N ARG A 690 27.15 17.70 -5.18
CA ARG A 690 28.44 17.65 -4.50
C ARG A 690 29.21 16.40 -4.96
N PRO A 691 30.49 16.52 -5.38
CA PRO A 691 31.28 15.38 -5.81
C PRO A 691 31.40 14.33 -4.70
N GLU A 692 31.38 13.07 -5.10
CA GLU A 692 31.49 11.93 -4.19
C GLU A 692 32.92 11.74 -3.69
N ARG A 693 33.08 10.95 -2.63
CA ARG A 693 34.35 10.55 -2.03
C ARG A 693 34.41 9.04 -1.96
N ALA A 694 35.57 8.49 -2.32
CA ALA A 694 35.85 7.08 -2.13
C ALA A 694 36.57 6.84 -0.79
N LEU A 695 36.39 5.67 -0.19
CA LEU A 695 37.25 5.20 0.89
C LEU A 695 38.62 4.82 0.29
N ALA A 696 39.56 5.76 0.29
CA ALA A 696 40.89 5.55 -0.28
C ALA A 696 41.88 5.09 0.80
N CYS A 697 42.41 3.87 0.65
CA CYS A 697 43.29 3.22 1.61
C CYS A 697 44.56 2.68 0.95
N THR A 698 45.69 2.81 1.66
CA THR A 698 47.00 2.28 1.24
C THR A 698 47.63 1.45 2.35
N THR A 699 47.98 0.21 2.04
CA THR A 699 48.75 -0.72 2.86
C THR A 699 50.11 -0.10 3.21
N GLN A 700 50.46 -0.11 4.50
CA GLN A 700 51.74 0.41 4.97
C GLN A 700 52.77 -0.72 5.10
N PRO A 701 54.04 -0.51 4.67
CA PRO A 701 55.11 -1.46 4.96
C PRO A 701 55.43 -1.46 6.45
N GLY A 702 55.53 -2.65 7.04
CA GLY A 702 55.86 -2.85 8.44
C GLY A 702 55.18 -4.08 9.06
N PRO A 703 55.53 -4.45 10.30
CA PRO A 703 54.84 -5.52 11.01
C PRO A 703 53.36 -5.18 11.25
N PRO A 704 52.48 -6.20 11.37
CA PRO A 704 51.07 -5.99 11.69
C PRO A 704 50.91 -5.32 13.06
N PRO A 705 49.79 -4.60 13.31
CA PRO A 705 49.51 -4.03 14.62
C PRO A 705 49.47 -5.15 15.67
N ALA A 706 50.19 -4.99 16.79
CA ALA A 706 50.28 -5.98 17.84
C ALA A 706 49.43 -5.56 19.07
N PRO A 707 48.54 -6.42 19.59
CA PRO A 707 48.00 -7.62 18.95
C PRO A 707 47.10 -7.27 17.74
N PRO A 708 47.00 -8.15 16.73
CA PRO A 708 46.11 -7.92 15.59
C PRO A 708 44.65 -8.10 16.00
N GLY A 709 43.76 -7.30 15.41
CA GLY A 709 42.32 -7.47 15.59
C GLY A 709 41.81 -8.78 14.98
N VAL A 710 40.72 -9.30 15.52
CA VAL A 710 39.93 -10.37 14.92
C VAL A 710 39.31 -9.83 13.62
N PRO A 711 39.55 -10.46 12.45
CA PRO A 711 38.96 -10.02 11.19
C PRO A 711 37.45 -10.24 11.18
N PRO A 712 36.68 -9.52 10.35
CA PRO A 712 35.28 -9.83 10.11
C PRO A 712 35.08 -11.25 9.57
N PRO A 713 33.96 -11.89 9.91
CA PRO A 713 33.61 -13.24 9.49
C PRO A 713 33.47 -13.37 7.96
N SER A 714 33.82 -14.52 7.39
CA SER A 714 33.44 -14.84 6.00
C SER A 714 31.97 -15.27 5.87
N ALA A 715 31.44 -15.99 6.88
CA ALA A 715 30.10 -16.58 6.90
C ALA A 715 29.47 -16.60 8.32
N ALA A 716 28.16 -16.87 8.41
CA ALA A 716 27.42 -16.79 9.67
C ALA A 716 27.77 -17.89 10.69
N GLN A 717 28.18 -19.08 10.25
CA GLN A 717 28.67 -20.16 11.12
C GLN A 717 30.00 -19.78 11.78
N GLU A 718 30.86 -19.09 11.04
CA GLU A 718 32.16 -18.61 11.51
C GLU A 718 32.02 -17.55 12.62
N MET A 719 30.99 -16.69 12.54
CA MET A 719 30.65 -15.73 13.59
C MET A 719 30.51 -16.41 14.95
N LEU A 720 29.77 -17.53 14.99
CA LEU A 720 29.58 -18.29 16.21
C LEU A 720 30.89 -18.94 16.67
N ALA A 721 31.61 -19.60 15.75
CA ALA A 721 32.87 -20.29 16.05
C ALA A 721 33.96 -19.36 16.59
N ILE A 722 34.05 -18.12 16.10
CA ILE A 722 34.96 -17.10 16.62
C ILE A 722 34.62 -16.75 18.08
N VAL A 723 33.34 -16.50 18.36
CA VAL A 723 32.88 -16.08 19.70
C VAL A 723 32.95 -17.24 20.71
N THR A 724 32.79 -18.49 20.27
CA THR A 724 32.83 -19.69 21.14
C THR A 724 34.17 -20.42 21.17
N LYS A 725 35.19 -19.98 20.44
CA LYS A 725 36.49 -20.67 20.33
C LYS A 725 37.10 -21.08 21.68
N ASP A 726 37.12 -20.16 22.65
CA ASP A 726 37.72 -20.38 23.97
C ASP A 726 36.70 -20.97 24.98
N ALA A 727 35.65 -21.64 24.50
CA ALA A 727 34.59 -22.21 25.32
C ALA A 727 34.89 -23.69 25.63
N LYS A 728 35.74 -23.88 26.64
CA LYS A 728 36.18 -25.19 27.14
C LYS A 728 34.99 -26.15 27.30
N PRO A 729 35.10 -27.43 26.87
CA PRO A 729 34.07 -28.42 27.18
C PRO A 729 33.97 -28.58 28.70
N ALA A 730 32.75 -28.46 29.24
CA ALA A 730 32.50 -28.68 30.66
C ALA A 730 32.67 -30.18 30.97
N SER A 731 33.54 -30.52 31.94
CA SER A 731 33.84 -31.92 32.27
C SER A 731 32.72 -32.61 33.07
N THR A 732 31.90 -31.85 33.80
CA THR A 732 30.80 -32.38 34.64
C THR A 732 29.68 -31.34 34.81
N GLY A 733 28.71 -31.28 33.89
CA GLY A 733 27.52 -30.43 34.04
C GLY A 733 26.68 -30.31 32.76
N GLU A 734 25.42 -29.86 32.90
CA GLU A 734 24.61 -29.51 31.74
C GLU A 734 25.04 -28.14 31.21
N ARG A 735 25.39 -28.10 29.92
CA ARG A 735 25.88 -26.91 29.22
C ARG A 735 24.95 -26.60 28.06
N ARG A 736 24.34 -25.41 28.08
CA ARG A 736 23.53 -24.91 26.95
C ARG A 736 24.18 -23.69 26.32
N LEU A 737 24.02 -23.56 25.01
CA LEU A 737 24.53 -22.46 24.20
C LEU A 737 23.39 -21.85 23.41
N SER A 738 23.17 -20.54 23.56
CA SER A 738 22.21 -19.76 22.79
C SER A 738 22.96 -18.61 22.11
N SER A 739 22.67 -18.32 20.85
CA SER A 739 23.44 -17.33 20.07
C SER A 739 22.57 -16.56 19.10
N VAL A 740 22.84 -15.27 18.97
CA VAL A 740 22.09 -14.34 18.12
C VAL A 740 23.08 -13.44 17.36
N SER A 741 22.64 -12.90 16.22
CA SER A 741 23.24 -11.73 15.59
C SER A 741 22.16 -10.67 15.42
N ASP A 742 22.52 -9.39 15.59
CA ASP A 742 21.65 -8.23 15.29
C ASP A 742 21.24 -8.22 13.79
N ARG A 743 22.03 -8.87 12.91
CA ARG A 743 21.87 -8.96 11.44
C ARG A 743 21.81 -7.63 10.66
N ARG A 744 21.56 -6.50 11.32
CA ARG A 744 21.36 -5.15 10.75
C ARG A 744 22.41 -4.72 9.70
N TRP A 745 23.66 -5.15 9.85
CA TRP A 745 24.77 -4.79 8.97
C TRP A 745 25.43 -6.02 8.33
N GLY A 746 24.68 -7.11 8.15
CA GLY A 746 25.19 -8.37 7.61
C GLY A 746 26.38 -8.89 8.43
N LEU A 747 27.51 -9.16 7.76
CA LEU A 747 28.75 -9.64 8.38
C LEU A 747 29.53 -8.57 9.17
N LEU A 748 29.09 -7.30 9.15
CA LEU A 748 29.58 -6.24 10.07
C LEU A 748 28.72 -6.10 11.34
N SER A 749 27.62 -6.83 11.46
CA SER A 749 26.78 -6.83 12.66
C SER A 749 27.55 -7.34 13.88
N THR A 750 27.26 -6.80 15.05
CA THR A 750 27.69 -7.40 16.32
C THR A 750 27.19 -8.86 16.42
N VAL A 751 27.95 -9.70 17.11
CA VAL A 751 27.66 -11.12 17.34
C VAL A 751 27.72 -11.41 18.84
N ALA A 752 26.80 -12.20 19.39
CA ALA A 752 26.87 -12.65 20.77
C ALA A 752 26.41 -14.10 20.97
N ALA A 753 27.03 -14.77 21.93
CA ALA A 753 26.68 -16.11 22.38
C ALA A 753 26.62 -16.16 23.92
N LEU A 754 25.49 -16.62 24.45
CA LEU A 754 25.23 -16.87 25.86
C LEU A 754 25.45 -18.36 26.15
N GLU A 755 26.39 -18.65 27.04
CA GLU A 755 26.77 -19.98 27.50
C GLU A 755 26.30 -20.17 28.94
N VAL A 756 25.49 -21.20 29.18
CA VAL A 756 24.83 -21.48 30.46
C VAL A 756 25.40 -22.75 31.06
N HIS A 757 25.92 -22.66 32.28
CA HIS A 757 26.45 -23.78 33.06
C HIS A 757 25.56 -24.04 34.27
N ALA A 758 24.84 -25.16 34.27
CA ALA A 758 24.14 -25.66 35.46
C ALA A 758 25.02 -26.67 36.20
N PRO A 759 25.21 -26.54 37.53
CA PRO A 759 25.91 -27.56 38.31
C PRO A 759 25.13 -28.88 38.31
N ALA A 760 25.85 -29.99 38.21
CA ALA A 760 25.24 -31.32 38.08
C ALA A 760 24.27 -31.62 39.25
N GLY A 761 23.07 -32.09 38.91
CA GLY A 761 22.00 -32.42 39.86
C GLY A 761 21.01 -31.29 40.16
N ALA A 762 21.21 -30.06 39.68
CA ALA A 762 20.33 -28.93 39.97
C ALA A 762 18.86 -29.12 39.51
N ALA A 763 18.63 -29.81 38.39
CA ALA A 763 17.30 -30.03 37.83
C ALA A 763 16.46 -31.11 38.55
N GLY A 764 17.06 -31.94 39.41
CA GLY A 764 16.48 -33.22 39.85
C GLY A 764 15.84 -33.26 41.24
N ARG A 765 15.65 -32.12 41.94
CA ARG A 765 15.20 -32.10 43.36
C ARG A 765 14.11 -31.08 43.70
N ALA A 766 13.21 -30.79 42.76
CA ALA A 766 11.98 -30.03 43.04
C ALA A 766 10.92 -30.90 43.77
N GLY A 767 11.19 -31.28 45.02
CA GLY A 767 10.23 -32.00 45.85
C GLY A 767 9.09 -31.08 46.32
N PRO A 768 7.82 -31.53 46.36
CA PRO A 768 6.66 -30.66 46.58
C PRO A 768 6.46 -30.16 48.02
N ALA A 769 7.37 -30.47 48.95
CA ALA A 769 7.19 -30.22 50.38
C ALA A 769 8.34 -29.38 50.99
N GLY A 770 8.09 -28.08 51.14
CA GLY A 770 8.45 -27.30 52.33
C GLY A 770 9.82 -27.47 52.99
N HIS A 771 10.92 -27.15 52.28
CA HIS A 771 12.06 -26.36 52.77
C HIS A 771 13.10 -26.18 51.65
N ALA A 772 13.01 -25.06 50.92
CA ALA A 772 13.86 -24.79 49.77
C ALA A 772 15.30 -24.43 50.16
N ALA A 773 16.16 -25.46 50.30
CA ALA A 773 17.61 -25.25 50.29
C ALA A 773 18.00 -24.51 49.00
N ARG A 774 18.62 -23.33 49.13
CA ARG A 774 18.85 -22.39 48.01
C ARG A 774 19.68 -23.07 46.92
N ALA A 775 19.02 -23.48 45.84
CA ALA A 775 19.66 -24.20 44.74
C ALA A 775 20.84 -23.39 44.18
N PRO A 776 21.99 -24.04 43.89
CA PRO A 776 23.16 -23.33 43.38
C PRO A 776 22.82 -22.73 42.01
N ARG A 777 22.86 -21.40 41.93
CA ARG A 777 22.47 -20.66 40.72
C ARG A 777 23.35 -21.07 39.53
N ALA A 778 22.74 -21.19 38.36
CA ALA A 778 23.49 -21.39 37.12
C ALA A 778 24.48 -20.24 36.90
N THR A 779 25.62 -20.54 36.27
CA THR A 779 26.60 -19.51 35.86
C THR A 779 26.40 -19.21 34.38
N TRP A 780 26.26 -17.93 34.05
CA TRP A 780 26.15 -17.44 32.69
C TRP A 780 27.49 -16.84 32.23
N THR A 781 27.92 -17.20 31.04
CA THR A 781 29.05 -16.61 30.33
C THR A 781 28.54 -16.04 29.02
N LEU A 782 28.40 -14.72 28.94
CA LEU A 782 28.10 -14.03 27.69
C LEU A 782 29.41 -13.68 26.99
N ARG A 783 29.46 -13.90 25.67
CA ARG A 783 30.61 -13.57 24.82
C ARG A 783 30.13 -12.77 23.61
N TRP A 784 30.91 -11.78 23.16
CA TRP A 784 30.56 -10.97 21.99
C TRP A 784 31.77 -10.51 21.18
N LEU A 785 31.51 -10.14 19.93
CA LEU A 785 32.42 -9.46 19.02
C LEU A 785 31.69 -8.31 18.33
N ASP A 786 32.36 -7.15 18.23
CA ASP A 786 31.95 -6.00 17.43
C ASP A 786 32.87 -5.91 16.20
N PRO A 787 32.43 -6.34 14.99
CA PRO A 787 33.27 -6.30 13.80
C PRO A 787 33.60 -4.89 13.28
N THR A 788 33.01 -3.83 13.86
CA THR A 788 33.32 -2.43 13.52
C THR A 788 34.44 -1.83 14.37
N GLU A 789 34.79 -2.45 15.50
CA GLU A 789 35.85 -1.98 16.40
C GLU A 789 37.24 -2.12 15.74
N LEU A 790 38.04 -1.04 15.73
CA LEU A 790 39.45 -1.10 15.35
C LEU A 790 40.21 -1.96 16.38
N GLN A 791 40.95 -2.97 15.94
CA GLN A 791 41.48 -4.03 16.80
C GLN A 791 40.38 -4.80 17.55
N ALA A 792 39.25 -5.08 16.87
CA ALA A 792 38.13 -5.87 17.40
C ALA A 792 38.62 -7.14 18.08
N ARG A 793 38.04 -7.48 19.23
CA ARG A 793 38.40 -8.65 20.02
C ARG A 793 37.16 -9.30 20.59
N VAL A 794 37.20 -10.63 20.75
CA VAL A 794 36.17 -11.33 21.51
C VAL A 794 36.26 -10.87 22.97
N ARG A 795 35.12 -10.49 23.52
CA ARG A 795 34.95 -9.97 24.88
C ARG A 795 34.00 -10.90 25.62
N SER A 796 34.14 -11.00 26.94
CA SER A 796 33.30 -11.85 27.76
C SER A 796 32.90 -11.18 29.08
N TRP A 797 31.75 -11.63 29.59
CA TRP A 797 31.26 -11.38 30.92
C TRP A 797 30.79 -12.71 31.50
N THR A 798 31.14 -13.00 32.75
CA THR A 798 30.68 -14.19 33.47
C THR A 798 30.12 -13.78 34.83
N GLY A 799 28.96 -14.33 35.18
CA GLY A 799 28.30 -14.05 36.46
C GLY A 799 27.18 -15.05 36.78
N PRO A 800 26.60 -14.98 37.98
CA PRO A 800 25.48 -15.83 38.36
C PRO A 800 24.20 -15.42 37.61
N ALA A 801 23.33 -16.40 37.35
CA ALA A 801 21.98 -16.14 36.87
C ALA A 801 21.15 -15.29 37.87
N PRO A 802 20.13 -14.55 37.40
CA PRO A 802 19.18 -13.85 38.27
C PRO A 802 18.37 -14.82 39.13
N GLU A 803 17.76 -14.33 40.21
CA GLU A 803 16.94 -15.16 41.10
C GLU A 803 15.66 -15.62 40.38
N GLY A 804 15.31 -16.91 40.55
CA GLY A 804 14.17 -17.52 39.86
C GLY A 804 14.38 -17.82 38.37
N VAL A 805 15.61 -17.77 37.85
CA VAL A 805 15.90 -18.07 36.43
C VAL A 805 16.61 -19.42 36.29
N GLY A 806 15.98 -20.33 35.53
CA GLY A 806 16.48 -21.69 35.28
C GLY A 806 17.54 -21.80 34.18
N PRO A 807 17.97 -23.03 33.83
CA PRO A 807 18.90 -23.26 32.72
C PRO A 807 18.25 -23.03 31.34
N ASP A 808 16.92 -23.06 31.26
CA ASP A 808 16.09 -22.85 30.07
C ASP A 808 15.98 -21.36 29.69
N VAL A 809 17.13 -20.74 29.41
CA VAL A 809 17.23 -19.33 28.98
C VAL A 809 17.64 -19.23 27.51
N ILE A 810 16.92 -18.40 26.76
CA ILE A 810 17.15 -18.12 25.34
C ILE A 810 17.62 -16.67 25.20
N LEU A 811 18.73 -16.45 24.50
CA LEU A 811 19.15 -15.11 24.07
C LEU A 811 18.22 -14.66 22.93
N VAL A 812 17.55 -13.51 23.08
CA VAL A 812 16.53 -13.01 22.12
C VAL A 812 17.05 -11.79 21.36
N ARG A 813 17.77 -10.90 22.04
CA ARG A 813 18.26 -9.61 21.52
C ARG A 813 19.59 -9.25 22.17
N PHE A 814 20.40 -8.43 21.50
CA PHE A 814 21.54 -7.75 22.10
C PHE A 814 22.04 -6.61 21.20
N ALA A 815 22.83 -5.72 21.78
CA ALA A 815 23.77 -4.86 21.05
C ALA A 815 24.97 -4.57 21.95
N ALA A 816 26.15 -4.45 21.36
CA ALA A 816 27.37 -4.10 22.09
C ALA A 816 28.10 -2.94 21.43
N LEU A 817 28.89 -2.24 22.23
CA LEU A 817 29.78 -1.17 21.80
C LEU A 817 31.07 -1.25 22.63
N GLY A 818 32.10 -1.84 22.04
CA GLY A 818 33.35 -2.14 22.74
C GLY A 818 33.12 -2.97 24.00
N ASP A 819 33.40 -2.40 25.18
CA ASP A 819 33.36 -3.07 26.48
C ASP A 819 31.96 -3.21 27.11
N ARG A 820 30.92 -2.64 26.51
CA ARG A 820 29.55 -2.67 27.05
C ARG A 820 28.61 -3.43 26.13
N ILE A 821 27.72 -4.21 26.73
CA ILE A 821 26.69 -4.99 26.05
C ILE A 821 25.35 -4.84 26.78
N LEU A 822 24.29 -4.54 26.01
CA LEU A 822 22.89 -4.79 26.38
C LEU A 822 22.49 -6.13 25.77
N PHE A 823 21.82 -6.99 26.52
CA PHE A 823 21.23 -8.21 26.00
C PHE A 823 19.89 -8.51 26.65
N GLY A 824 18.95 -9.03 25.86
CA GLY A 824 17.62 -9.43 26.28
C GLY A 824 17.48 -10.94 26.17
N VAL A 825 17.03 -11.57 27.25
CA VAL A 825 16.84 -13.02 27.35
C VAL A 825 15.42 -13.36 27.78
N ARG A 826 14.91 -14.50 27.31
CA ARG A 826 13.62 -15.07 27.72
C ARG A 826 13.85 -16.34 28.50
N ALA A 827 13.22 -16.46 29.67
CA ALA A 827 13.32 -17.65 30.53
C ALA A 827 12.08 -17.78 31.42
N ALA A 828 11.52 -18.98 31.54
CA ALA A 828 10.34 -19.27 32.38
C ALA A 828 9.16 -18.28 32.18
N GLY A 829 8.89 -17.88 30.92
CA GLY A 829 7.85 -16.92 30.56
C GLY A 829 8.18 -15.44 30.80
N ARG A 830 9.31 -15.13 31.43
CA ARG A 830 9.77 -13.77 31.76
C ARG A 830 10.74 -13.26 30.70
N ASP A 831 10.61 -11.99 30.32
CA ASP A 831 11.60 -11.27 29.50
C ASP A 831 12.48 -10.39 30.41
N LEU A 832 13.80 -10.54 30.26
CA LEU A 832 14.80 -9.90 31.10
C LEU A 832 15.80 -9.13 30.24
N LEU A 833 15.95 -7.83 30.50
CA LEU A 833 17.05 -7.02 29.98
C LEU A 833 18.21 -6.99 30.96
N ILE A 834 19.42 -7.14 30.41
CA ILE A 834 20.65 -7.27 31.18
C ILE A 834 21.71 -6.37 30.54
N ARG A 835 22.34 -5.51 31.32
CA ARG A 835 23.46 -4.67 30.86
C ARG A 835 24.74 -5.03 31.61
N ALA A 836 25.81 -5.35 30.88
CA ALA A 836 27.03 -5.95 31.43
C ALA A 836 28.32 -5.35 30.85
N ARG A 837 29.42 -5.54 31.61
CA ARG A 837 30.79 -5.13 31.27
C ARG A 837 31.79 -6.16 31.80
N PRO A 838 32.90 -6.45 31.10
CA PRO A 838 33.97 -7.31 31.62
C PRO A 838 34.45 -6.80 32.98
N GLY A 839 34.57 -7.70 33.97
CA GLY A 839 35.09 -7.37 35.31
C GLY A 839 34.15 -6.56 36.23
N ARG A 840 32.88 -6.33 35.84
CA ARG A 840 31.85 -5.76 36.73
C ARG A 840 30.62 -6.68 36.81
N GLY A 841 29.81 -6.49 37.85
CA GLY A 841 28.46 -7.06 37.91
C GLY A 841 27.58 -6.58 36.76
N ALA A 842 26.59 -7.38 36.38
CA ALA A 842 25.54 -6.97 35.47
C ALA A 842 24.36 -6.37 36.24
N GLU A 843 23.71 -5.36 35.67
CA GLU A 843 22.39 -4.91 36.11
C GLU A 843 21.32 -5.65 35.30
N VAL A 844 20.24 -6.05 35.97
CA VAL A 844 19.16 -6.85 35.40
C VAL A 844 17.84 -6.13 35.68
N ALA A 845 17.02 -5.96 34.64
CA ALA A 845 15.65 -5.48 34.75
C ALA A 845 14.72 -6.49 34.09
N GLU A 846 13.72 -6.95 34.84
CA GLU A 846 12.56 -7.62 34.24
C GLU A 846 11.69 -6.57 33.53
N VAL A 847 11.24 -6.91 32.32
CA VAL A 847 10.47 -6.00 31.48
C VAL A 847 9.35 -6.74 30.74
N PRO A 848 8.22 -6.08 30.45
CA PRO A 848 7.22 -6.64 29.56
C PRO A 848 7.73 -6.59 28.10
N GLN A 849 7.16 -7.42 27.21
CA GLN A 849 7.67 -7.62 25.85
C GLN A 849 7.70 -6.31 25.03
N GLU A 850 6.82 -5.36 25.33
CA GLU A 850 6.71 -4.04 24.69
C GLU A 850 7.89 -3.12 25.02
N LEU A 851 8.71 -3.43 26.03
CA LEU A 851 9.96 -2.69 26.29
C LEU A 851 11.20 -3.40 25.76
N MET A 852 11.08 -4.65 25.28
CA MET A 852 12.20 -5.36 24.64
C MET A 852 12.63 -4.67 23.34
N PRO A 853 13.94 -4.43 23.11
CA PRO A 853 14.43 -3.79 21.89
C PRO A 853 14.14 -4.58 20.62
N GLU A 854 13.70 -3.88 19.58
CA GLU A 854 13.50 -4.47 18.25
C GLU A 854 14.47 -3.90 17.22
N ALA A 855 14.65 -2.58 17.22
CA ALA A 855 15.52 -1.88 16.28
C ALA A 855 16.40 -0.85 17.00
N GLU A 856 17.60 -0.65 16.44
CA GLU A 856 18.52 0.43 16.76
C GLU A 856 18.73 0.74 18.25
N ILE A 857 19.59 -0.06 18.89
CA ILE A 857 20.10 0.23 20.24
C ILE A 857 21.33 1.14 20.13
N ALA A 858 21.31 2.27 20.86
CA ALA A 858 22.44 3.17 21.03
C ALA A 858 22.93 3.17 22.48
N LEU A 859 24.19 2.80 22.69
CA LEU A 859 24.89 2.86 23.98
C LEU A 859 25.65 4.20 24.09
N SER A 860 25.73 4.76 25.31
CA SER A 860 26.51 5.97 25.60
C SER A 860 28.02 5.81 25.30
N GLU A 861 28.83 6.84 25.56
CA GLU A 861 30.29 6.71 25.67
C GLU A 861 30.76 6.59 27.14
N GLU A 862 29.92 6.96 28.12
CA GLU A 862 30.26 6.80 29.54
C GLU A 862 30.12 5.35 30.01
N PRO A 863 31.00 4.84 30.91
CA PRO A 863 30.97 3.44 31.34
C PRO A 863 29.65 2.99 31.97
N ASP A 864 29.02 3.88 32.75
CA ASP A 864 27.76 3.65 33.48
C ASP A 864 26.58 4.43 32.86
N GLY A 865 26.80 5.07 31.70
CA GLY A 865 25.85 5.97 31.05
C GLY A 865 24.56 5.30 30.53
N PRO A 866 23.58 6.10 30.08
CA PRO A 866 22.31 5.60 29.61
C PRO A 866 22.42 4.78 28.31
N ILE A 867 21.49 3.84 28.13
CA ILE A 867 21.29 3.08 26.91
C ILE A 867 19.91 3.44 26.36
N ALA A 868 19.78 3.64 25.05
CA ALA A 868 18.53 4.00 24.40
C ALA A 868 18.21 3.06 23.23
N TRP A 869 16.93 2.86 22.93
CA TRP A 869 16.48 2.11 21.74
C TRP A 869 15.11 2.59 21.26
N LEU A 870 14.78 2.24 20.02
CA LEU A 870 13.45 2.43 19.46
C LEU A 870 12.65 1.12 19.55
N ARG A 871 11.41 1.25 19.99
CA ARG A 871 10.35 0.24 19.96
C ARG A 871 9.18 0.85 19.23
N ASP A 872 8.71 0.27 18.12
CA ASP A 872 7.61 0.83 17.32
C ASP A 872 7.80 2.34 17.01
N THR A 873 7.11 3.22 17.73
CA THR A 873 7.21 4.69 17.71
C THR A 873 7.82 5.29 18.98
N SER A 874 8.07 4.50 20.03
CA SER A 874 8.54 4.95 21.34
C SER A 874 10.07 4.89 21.48
N LEU A 875 10.64 5.95 22.04
CA LEU A 875 12.03 6.02 22.48
C LEU A 875 12.13 5.56 23.94
N VAL A 876 12.77 4.41 24.15
CA VAL A 876 12.98 3.81 25.47
C VAL A 876 14.40 4.09 25.93
N VAL A 877 14.58 4.39 27.23
CA VAL A 877 15.88 4.62 27.86
C VAL A 877 16.01 3.81 29.14
N TRP A 878 17.22 3.27 29.36
CA TRP A 878 17.64 2.62 30.59
C TRP A 878 18.89 3.29 31.17
N SER A 879 18.72 3.96 32.32
CA SER A 879 19.78 4.56 33.14
C SER A 879 20.29 3.58 34.21
N SER A 880 21.48 3.83 34.74
CA SER A 880 22.09 3.00 35.80
C SER A 880 21.22 2.92 37.06
N GLY A 881 20.91 1.71 37.52
CA GLY A 881 20.10 1.50 38.73
C GLY A 881 18.63 1.91 38.63
N GLU A 882 18.14 2.23 37.42
CA GLU A 882 16.73 2.52 37.14
C GLU A 882 16.10 1.36 36.34
N THR A 883 14.77 1.33 36.20
CA THR A 883 14.11 0.46 35.23
C THR A 883 14.07 1.11 33.83
N PRO A 884 14.10 0.32 32.74
CA PRO A 884 13.81 0.81 31.40
C PRO A 884 12.44 1.51 31.34
N ARG A 885 12.38 2.71 30.75
CA ARG A 885 11.12 3.43 30.54
C ARG A 885 11.05 4.14 29.19
N PRO A 886 9.86 4.25 28.56
CA PRO A 886 9.68 5.15 27.43
C PRO A 886 9.77 6.60 27.91
N ILE A 887 10.52 7.44 27.19
CA ILE A 887 10.71 8.86 27.52
C ILE A 887 10.05 9.81 26.50
N ALA A 888 9.78 9.34 25.28
CA ALA A 888 9.08 10.08 24.25
C ALA A 888 8.48 9.12 23.18
N SER A 889 7.53 9.60 22.38
CA SER A 889 7.05 8.93 21.17
C SER A 889 7.17 9.82 19.92
N LEU A 890 7.34 9.15 18.77
CA LEU A 890 7.62 9.72 17.46
C LEU A 890 6.52 9.31 16.45
N ALA A 891 5.79 10.28 15.89
CA ALA A 891 4.84 10.07 14.79
C ALA A 891 5.54 9.95 13.40
N SER A 892 6.73 9.36 13.32
CA SER A 892 7.65 9.47 12.16
C SER A 892 7.57 8.29 11.20
N ARG A 893 7.40 8.56 9.89
CA ARG A 893 7.73 7.61 8.79
C ARG A 893 9.20 7.67 8.37
N GLY A 894 9.83 8.84 8.52
CA GLY A 894 11.22 9.07 8.06
C GLY A 894 12.23 8.07 8.62
N ALA A 895 13.34 7.84 7.91
CA ALA A 895 14.38 6.91 8.32
C ALA A 895 15.08 7.43 9.59
N ARG A 896 14.81 6.77 10.72
CA ARG A 896 15.29 7.16 12.04
C ARG A 896 16.76 6.77 12.22
N SER A 897 17.45 7.51 13.08
CA SER A 897 18.71 7.08 13.68
C SER A 897 18.90 7.59 15.10
N LEU A 898 19.35 6.72 16.00
CA LEU A 898 19.77 7.08 17.35
C LEU A 898 21.26 7.36 17.40
N GLY A 899 21.60 8.53 17.93
CA GLY A 899 22.96 8.86 18.32
C GLY A 899 23.24 8.39 19.75
N ARG A 900 24.52 8.30 20.10
CA ARG A 900 24.94 7.82 21.43
C ARG A 900 24.37 8.70 22.55
N PRO A 901 23.64 8.14 23.52
CA PRO A 901 23.13 8.88 24.66
C PRO A 901 24.21 9.59 25.47
N THR A 902 23.92 10.80 25.94
CA THR A 902 24.74 11.61 26.85
C THR A 902 23.94 11.96 28.10
N ARG A 903 24.55 12.70 29.04
CA ARG A 903 23.83 13.27 30.20
C ARG A 903 22.76 14.28 29.78
N ASP A 904 22.99 14.98 28.67
CA ASP A 904 22.07 15.99 28.12
C ASP A 904 20.85 15.36 27.42
N GLY A 905 20.95 14.09 27.02
CA GLY A 905 19.85 13.33 26.43
C GLY A 905 20.28 12.32 25.37
N VAL A 906 19.30 11.81 24.62
CA VAL A 906 19.50 10.92 23.47
C VAL A 906 19.45 11.76 22.18
N PRO A 907 20.54 11.86 21.40
CA PRO A 907 20.46 12.44 20.07
C PRO A 907 19.61 11.56 19.14
N LEU A 908 18.67 12.17 18.45
CA LEU A 908 17.81 11.58 17.45
C LEU A 908 18.05 12.29 16.12
N LEU A 909 18.21 11.52 15.06
CA LEU A 909 18.27 11.97 13.67
C LEU A 909 17.07 11.39 12.93
N LEU A 910 16.42 12.23 12.11
CA LEU A 910 15.40 11.83 11.16
C LEU A 910 15.92 12.16 9.77
N SER A 911 15.95 11.18 8.88
CA SER A 911 16.37 11.36 7.49
C SER A 911 15.17 11.17 6.56
N PHE A 912 14.88 12.21 5.80
CA PHE A 912 13.93 12.20 4.69
C PHE A 912 14.74 12.21 3.38
N ARG A 913 14.12 12.42 2.22
CA ARG A 913 14.78 12.52 0.92
C ARG A 913 15.61 13.79 0.80
N ASP A 914 15.01 14.94 1.05
CA ASP A 914 15.65 16.26 0.83
C ASP A 914 16.06 16.97 2.12
N LEU A 915 15.51 16.53 3.26
CA LEU A 915 15.77 17.09 4.58
C LEU A 915 16.32 16.03 5.54
N ALA A 916 17.16 16.45 6.48
CA ALA A 916 17.37 15.70 7.71
C ALA A 916 17.28 16.64 8.91
N LEU A 917 16.75 16.12 10.02
CA LEU A 917 16.51 16.86 11.25
C LEU A 917 17.15 16.16 12.44
N ARG A 918 17.72 16.95 13.36
CA ARG A 918 18.33 16.47 14.59
C ARG A 918 17.63 17.07 15.80
N ARG A 919 17.41 16.28 16.84
CA ARG A 919 17.01 16.74 18.18
C ARG A 919 17.73 15.95 19.25
N THR A 920 18.16 16.57 20.34
CA THR A 920 18.53 15.83 21.56
C THR A 920 17.28 15.72 22.43
N VAL A 921 16.80 14.50 22.65
CA VAL A 921 15.65 14.23 23.53
C VAL A 921 16.16 14.13 24.96
N PRO A 922 15.80 15.05 25.88
CA PRO A 922 16.31 15.05 27.24
C PRO A 922 15.83 13.80 27.99
N ILE A 923 16.72 13.21 28.80
CA ILE A 923 16.36 12.08 29.66
C ILE A 923 15.80 12.66 30.97
N PRO A 924 14.51 12.47 31.29
CA PRO A 924 13.94 12.98 32.52
C PRO A 924 14.53 12.24 33.74
N PRO A 925 14.82 12.94 34.84
CA PRO A 925 15.35 12.31 36.06
C PRO A 925 14.36 11.27 36.62
N PRO A 926 14.84 10.26 37.36
CA PRO A 926 13.97 9.26 37.97
C PRO A 926 12.92 9.92 38.86
N GLY A 927 11.65 9.56 38.65
CA GLY A 927 10.56 10.02 39.49
C GLY A 927 10.74 9.54 40.94
N ARG A 928 10.47 10.40 41.92
CA ARG A 928 10.75 10.11 43.35
C ARG A 928 10.07 8.84 43.90
N GLY A 929 9.00 8.34 43.26
CA GLY A 929 8.35 7.07 43.62
C GLY A 929 8.95 5.81 42.96
N ALA A 930 9.90 5.94 42.03
CA ALA A 930 10.44 4.81 41.25
C ALA A 930 11.69 4.14 41.87
N ALA A 931 12.24 4.68 42.96
CA ALA A 931 13.46 4.20 43.60
C ALA A 931 13.28 2.91 44.45
N GLY A 932 12.27 2.10 44.16
CA GLY A 932 11.69 1.12 45.09
C GLY A 932 12.26 -0.31 45.08
N VAL A 933 13.07 -0.70 44.09
CA VAL A 933 13.53 -2.12 43.95
C VAL A 933 15.03 -2.22 43.63
N ALA A 934 15.87 -1.48 44.36
CA ALA A 934 17.33 -1.62 44.28
C ALA A 934 17.81 -2.75 45.23
N GLY A 935 17.90 -3.98 44.71
CA GLY A 935 18.36 -5.17 45.44
C GLY A 935 19.85 -5.13 45.83
N ALA A 936 20.21 -4.31 46.81
CA ALA A 936 21.59 -4.03 47.21
C ALA A 936 22.25 -5.20 47.96
N ALA A 937 22.88 -6.12 47.23
CA ALA A 937 23.75 -7.14 47.79
C ALA A 937 25.12 -6.56 48.22
N GLY A 938 25.13 -5.77 49.30
CA GLY A 938 26.33 -5.16 49.88
C GLY A 938 26.32 -5.23 51.41
N THR A 939 27.21 -6.04 51.99
CA THR A 939 27.21 -6.38 53.42
C THR A 939 28.13 -5.48 54.27
N PRO A 940 27.61 -4.77 55.28
CA PRO A 940 28.38 -4.34 56.45
C PRO A 940 28.17 -5.29 57.65
N ALA A 941 29.08 -5.23 58.63
CA ALA A 941 29.13 -6.15 59.78
C ALA A 941 27.99 -5.94 60.81
N PRO A 942 27.60 -6.98 61.58
CA PRO A 942 26.44 -6.91 62.48
C PRO A 942 26.74 -6.20 63.81
N ALA A 943 25.96 -5.16 64.11
CA ALA A 943 25.78 -4.65 65.48
C ALA A 943 24.67 -5.44 66.21
N LYS A 944 24.82 -5.66 67.51
CA LYS A 944 24.04 -6.64 68.29
C LYS A 944 23.02 -5.97 69.22
N VAL A 945 21.73 -6.07 68.89
CA VAL A 945 20.60 -5.60 69.72
C VAL A 945 19.49 -6.68 69.70
N PRO A 946 18.83 -7.01 70.83
CA PRO A 946 17.83 -8.09 70.89
C PRO A 946 16.43 -7.67 70.41
N ALA A 947 15.61 -8.66 70.05
CA ALA A 947 14.22 -8.47 69.62
C ALA A 947 13.22 -8.61 70.78
N PRO A 948 11.97 -8.12 70.60
CA PRO A 948 10.77 -8.76 71.12
C PRO A 948 10.08 -9.60 70.04
N VAL A 949 9.33 -10.63 70.45
CA VAL A 949 8.58 -11.54 69.58
C VAL A 949 7.10 -11.15 69.54
N SER A 950 6.48 -11.22 68.36
CA SER A 950 5.01 -11.27 68.20
C SER A 950 4.64 -12.21 67.04
N PRO A 951 3.85 -13.27 67.26
CA PRO A 951 3.39 -14.16 66.20
C PRO A 951 1.93 -13.89 65.80
N GLN A 952 1.67 -13.81 64.50
CA GLN A 952 0.50 -14.40 63.79
C GLN A 952 0.50 -13.87 62.35
N GLY A 953 0.18 -14.74 61.40
CA GLY A 953 0.16 -14.41 59.97
C GLY A 953 -1.26 -14.32 59.42
N ALA A 954 -1.44 -13.42 58.46
CA ALA A 954 -2.51 -13.51 57.46
C ALA A 954 -1.83 -13.66 56.08
N PRO A 955 -2.41 -14.44 55.15
CA PRO A 955 -1.89 -14.48 53.78
C PRO A 955 -2.10 -13.11 53.14
N SER A 956 -1.04 -12.52 52.58
CA SER A 956 -1.14 -11.28 51.80
C SER A 956 -2.12 -11.48 50.65
N ALA A 957 -3.06 -10.54 50.50
CA ALA A 957 -3.87 -10.46 49.29
C ALA A 957 -2.95 -10.25 48.07
N PRO A 958 -3.29 -10.78 46.88
CA PRO A 958 -2.52 -10.50 45.67
C PRO A 958 -2.49 -8.98 45.42
N ASP A 959 -1.32 -8.47 45.06
CA ASP A 959 -1.12 -7.04 44.81
C ASP A 959 -2.12 -6.53 43.76
N ALA A 960 -2.79 -5.41 44.08
CA ALA A 960 -3.74 -4.79 43.16
C ALA A 960 -3.04 -4.42 41.84
N PRO A 961 -3.70 -4.62 40.67
CA PRO A 961 -3.08 -4.37 39.37
C PRO A 961 -2.53 -2.94 39.31
N GLY A 962 -1.23 -2.83 39.05
CA GLY A 962 -0.51 -1.57 39.12
C GLY A 962 -1.09 -0.55 38.14
N THR A 963 -1.31 0.68 38.63
CA THR A 963 -1.90 1.78 37.83
C THR A 963 -1.19 1.89 36.47
N PRO A 964 -1.92 1.81 35.34
CA PRO A 964 -1.30 1.71 34.02
C PRO A 964 -0.38 2.90 33.75
N ALA A 965 0.81 2.61 33.22
CA ALA A 965 1.84 3.62 32.99
C ALA A 965 1.32 4.73 32.07
N LYS A 966 1.42 5.99 32.51
CA LYS A 966 1.06 7.15 31.70
C LYS A 966 1.82 7.09 30.36
N PRO A 967 1.14 7.23 29.20
CA PRO A 967 1.82 7.16 27.91
C PRO A 967 2.92 8.23 27.81
N PRO A 968 4.06 7.91 27.15
CA PRO A 968 5.14 8.86 26.94
C PRO A 968 4.67 10.09 26.14
N PRO A 969 5.27 11.27 26.35
CA PRO A 969 4.91 12.47 25.61
C PRO A 969 5.33 12.36 24.14
N LEU A 970 4.54 12.94 23.23
CA LEU A 970 4.99 13.20 21.86
C LEU A 970 6.17 14.18 21.88
N LEU A 971 7.11 14.03 20.95
CA LEU A 971 8.17 15.03 20.75
C LEU A 971 7.57 16.37 20.30
N PRO A 972 7.99 17.52 20.85
CA PRO A 972 7.41 18.82 20.50
C PRO A 972 7.89 19.31 19.12
N LEU A 973 7.24 20.36 18.63
CA LEU A 973 7.45 20.95 17.30
C LEU A 973 8.72 21.81 17.21
N ASP A 974 9.19 22.33 18.34
CA ASP A 974 10.35 23.23 18.47
C ASP A 974 11.64 22.45 18.75
N GLY A 975 12.80 23.13 18.66
CA GLY A 975 14.10 22.53 18.99
C GLY A 975 14.50 21.35 18.09
N TRP A 976 14.22 21.46 16.80
CA TRP A 976 14.75 20.58 15.76
C TRP A 976 15.75 21.36 14.91
N ASP A 977 17.01 20.90 14.86
CA ASP A 977 18.03 21.46 13.99
C ASP A 977 17.85 20.90 12.58
N VAL A 978 17.89 21.76 11.56
CA VAL A 978 18.15 21.32 10.18
C VAL A 978 19.63 20.95 10.07
N VAL A 979 19.91 19.73 9.59
CA VAL A 979 21.26 19.18 9.47
C VAL A 979 21.49 18.60 8.06
N PRO A 980 22.75 18.42 7.60
CA PRO A 980 23.02 17.73 6.34
C PRO A 980 22.33 16.37 6.27
N ASN A 981 21.86 15.96 5.10
CA ASN A 981 21.20 14.67 4.95
C ASN A 981 22.24 13.54 4.93
N VAL A 982 22.76 13.20 6.10
CA VAL A 982 23.90 12.30 6.26
C VAL A 982 23.64 10.88 5.75
N ARG A 983 22.38 10.41 5.63
CA ARG A 983 22.09 9.13 4.94
C ARG A 983 22.23 9.28 3.41
N ARG A 984 21.74 10.36 2.79
CA ARG A 984 21.86 10.62 1.34
C ARG A 984 23.28 11.06 0.94
N GLU A 985 23.93 11.88 1.75
CA GLU A 985 25.25 12.47 1.52
C GLU A 985 26.42 11.68 2.12
N LEU A 986 26.21 10.46 2.64
CA LEU A 986 27.22 9.72 3.41
C LEU A 986 28.58 9.57 2.71
N THR A 987 28.56 9.35 1.40
CA THR A 987 29.73 9.25 0.52
C THR A 987 30.32 10.60 0.11
N ARG A 988 29.74 11.74 0.53
CA ARG A 988 30.17 13.11 0.18
C ARG A 988 30.73 13.86 1.38
N LEU A 989 30.40 13.41 2.60
CA LEU A 989 30.89 13.96 3.86
C LEU A 989 32.43 13.88 3.97
N PRO A 990 33.10 14.95 4.45
CA PRO A 990 34.55 14.91 4.69
C PRO A 990 34.92 14.03 5.89
N ALA A 991 36.18 13.61 5.96
CA ALA A 991 36.73 13.00 7.16
C ALA A 991 36.77 14.03 8.32
N CYS A 992 36.45 13.59 9.54
CA CYS A 992 36.48 14.44 10.71
C CYS A 992 37.89 14.87 11.13
N ALA A 993 38.00 16.06 11.71
CA ALA A 993 39.17 16.47 12.49
C ALA A 993 39.37 15.58 13.74
N ALA A 994 40.58 15.56 14.29
CA ALA A 994 40.99 14.63 15.35
C ALA A 994 40.23 14.74 16.69
N ARG A 995 39.46 15.82 16.91
CA ARG A 995 38.55 16.00 18.05
C ARG A 995 37.19 16.49 17.53
N PRO A 996 36.37 15.62 16.91
CA PRO A 996 35.11 16.06 16.31
C PRO A 996 34.09 16.41 17.39
N ARG A 997 33.34 17.49 17.15
CA ARG A 997 32.21 17.92 17.98
C ARG A 997 30.90 17.30 17.48
N GLY A 998 29.85 17.43 18.28
CA GLY A 998 28.50 17.02 17.90
C GLY A 998 28.15 15.55 18.17
N ALA A 999 26.87 15.26 17.96
CA ALA A 999 26.25 13.95 18.20
C ALA A 999 26.84 12.88 17.26
N ARG A 1000 26.95 11.65 17.77
CA ARG A 1000 27.61 10.52 17.09
C ARG A 1000 26.58 9.46 16.71
N PHE A 1001 26.42 9.22 15.41
CA PHE A 1001 25.49 8.25 14.83
C PHE A 1001 26.26 7.11 14.15
N LEU A 1002 25.65 5.92 14.08
CA LEU A 1002 26.15 4.79 13.29
C LEU A 1002 25.18 4.58 12.12
N LEU A 1003 25.66 4.77 10.89
CA LEU A 1003 24.84 4.76 9.67
C LEU A 1003 25.41 3.76 8.67
N ASP A 1004 24.55 3.00 8.01
CA ASP A 1004 24.91 1.94 7.08
C ASP A 1004 24.64 2.31 5.60
N ARG A 1005 25.36 1.63 4.70
CA ARG A 1005 25.16 1.62 3.26
C ARG A 1005 25.38 0.22 2.70
N ALA A 1006 24.48 -0.20 1.80
CA ALA A 1006 24.59 -1.43 1.02
C ALA A 1006 25.65 -1.34 -0.12
N SER A 1007 26.11 -0.13 -0.47
CA SER A 1007 27.26 0.06 -1.37
C SER A 1007 27.99 1.36 -1.08
N ALA A 1008 29.32 1.35 -1.26
CA ALA A 1008 30.15 2.56 -1.27
C ALA A 1008 31.40 2.37 -2.17
N PRO A 1009 31.86 3.43 -2.86
CA PRO A 1009 33.10 3.38 -3.63
C PRO A 1009 34.33 3.34 -2.71
N ALA A 1010 35.31 2.50 -3.07
CA ALA A 1010 36.60 2.40 -2.40
C ALA A 1010 37.74 2.48 -3.41
N ILE A 1011 38.92 2.88 -2.93
CA ILE A 1011 40.17 2.79 -3.67
C ILE A 1011 41.17 2.10 -2.75
N VAL A 1012 41.76 0.99 -3.18
CA VAL A 1012 42.59 0.14 -2.33
C VAL A 1012 43.92 -0.11 -3.03
N ASP A 1013 45.01 0.34 -2.41
CA ASP A 1013 46.36 0.26 -2.96
C ASP A 1013 46.50 0.84 -4.39
N GLY A 1014 45.65 1.82 -4.72
CA GLY A 1014 45.57 2.50 -6.02
C GLY A 1014 44.50 1.93 -6.97
N HIS A 1015 43.96 0.75 -6.69
CA HIS A 1015 42.96 0.09 -7.54
C HIS A 1015 41.52 0.45 -7.14
N GLY A 1016 40.60 0.41 -8.11
CA GLY A 1016 39.17 0.52 -7.87
C GLY A 1016 38.64 -0.68 -7.07
N ALA A 1017 37.68 -0.43 -6.18
CA ALA A 1017 36.99 -1.46 -5.44
C ALA A 1017 35.60 -0.99 -4.98
N VAL A 1018 34.72 -1.93 -4.65
CA VAL A 1018 33.38 -1.65 -4.12
C VAL A 1018 33.24 -2.25 -2.74
N ALA A 1019 32.78 -1.45 -1.77
CA ALA A 1019 32.36 -1.97 -0.48
C ALA A 1019 30.92 -2.51 -0.58
N ARG A 1020 30.71 -3.82 -0.40
CA ARG A 1020 29.36 -4.46 -0.38
C ARG A 1020 28.55 -4.16 0.88
N THR A 1021 29.19 -3.67 1.92
CA THR A 1021 28.54 -3.15 3.12
C THR A 1021 29.52 -2.20 3.79
N ALA A 1022 29.07 -1.01 4.15
CA ALA A 1022 29.87 -0.05 4.90
C ALA A 1022 29.07 0.57 6.05
N VAL A 1023 29.63 0.52 7.26
CA VAL A 1023 29.11 1.16 8.47
C VAL A 1023 29.98 2.37 8.79
N TYR A 1024 29.34 3.53 8.86
CA TYR A 1024 29.96 4.84 9.05
C TYR A 1024 29.64 5.36 10.45
N ASP A 1025 30.67 5.88 11.10
CA ASP A 1025 30.56 6.59 12.37
C ASP A 1025 30.57 8.09 12.07
N VAL A 1026 29.39 8.72 12.14
CA VAL A 1026 29.16 10.09 11.66
C VAL A 1026 28.97 11.04 12.84
N ARG A 1027 29.58 12.21 12.75
CA ARG A 1027 29.45 13.31 13.72
C ARG A 1027 28.65 14.45 13.09
N VAL A 1028 27.61 14.92 13.79
CA VAL A 1028 26.68 15.97 13.31
C VAL A 1028 26.59 17.12 14.32
N SER A 1029 26.91 18.33 13.87
CA SER A 1029 27.11 19.51 14.71
C SER A 1029 26.47 20.76 14.08
N GLY A 1030 25.14 20.87 14.16
CA GLY A 1030 24.40 21.91 13.44
C GLY A 1030 24.44 21.64 11.93
N GLY A 1031 24.73 22.68 11.13
CA GLY A 1031 24.84 22.57 9.67
C GLY A 1031 26.02 21.73 9.16
N ASP A 1032 26.94 21.29 10.03
CA ASP A 1032 28.11 20.49 9.67
C ASP A 1032 27.94 19.00 9.99
N ALA A 1033 28.46 18.14 9.11
CA ALA A 1033 28.61 16.71 9.34
C ALA A 1033 29.93 16.16 8.77
N CYS A 1034 30.54 15.20 9.46
CA CYS A 1034 31.78 14.55 9.04
C CYS A 1034 31.82 13.06 9.43
N VAL A 1035 32.65 12.28 8.73
CA VAL A 1035 32.89 10.85 9.01
C VAL A 1035 34.07 10.70 9.96
N ALA A 1036 33.84 10.19 11.17
CA ALA A 1036 34.88 9.90 12.14
C ALA A 1036 35.53 8.53 11.88
N LYS A 1037 34.73 7.51 11.53
CA LYS A 1037 35.20 6.14 11.25
C LYS A 1037 34.40 5.47 10.13
N VAL A 1038 34.99 4.47 9.48
CA VAL A 1038 34.32 3.58 8.50
C VAL A 1038 34.77 2.14 8.75
N ALA A 1039 33.84 1.20 8.81
CA ALA A 1039 34.10 -0.24 8.69
C ALA A 1039 33.43 -0.75 7.41
N ALA A 1040 34.17 -1.43 6.54
CA ALA A 1040 33.70 -1.81 5.21
C ALA A 1040 34.12 -3.24 4.84
N LEU A 1041 33.22 -3.97 4.19
CA LEU A 1041 33.51 -5.25 3.52
C LEU A 1041 33.84 -4.94 2.06
N ILE A 1042 35.10 -5.12 1.68
CA ILE A 1042 35.60 -4.78 0.35
C ILE A 1042 35.48 -6.01 -0.55
N GLU A 1043 34.95 -5.80 -1.75
CA GLU A 1043 35.13 -6.73 -2.85
C GLU A 1043 36.21 -6.17 -3.78
N PRO A 1044 37.32 -6.90 -4.01
CA PRO A 1044 38.23 -6.56 -5.07
C PRO A 1044 37.50 -6.75 -6.41
N GLU A 1045 37.62 -5.79 -7.32
CA GLU A 1045 37.28 -6.04 -8.72
C GLU A 1045 38.14 -7.22 -9.20
N MET A 1046 37.51 -8.26 -9.74
CA MET A 1046 38.27 -9.38 -10.29
C MET A 1046 39.00 -8.88 -11.54
N PRO A 1047 40.35 -8.89 -11.60
CA PRO A 1047 41.06 -8.47 -12.80
C PRO A 1047 40.67 -9.42 -13.93
N THR A 1048 40.06 -8.87 -14.98
CA THR A 1048 39.47 -9.61 -16.09
C THR A 1048 40.49 -10.41 -16.91
N GLU A 1049 41.78 -10.11 -16.75
CA GLU A 1049 42.87 -10.81 -17.40
C GLU A 1049 44.03 -11.02 -16.40
N ARG A 1050 44.32 -12.28 -16.03
CA ARG A 1050 45.43 -12.64 -15.13
C ARG A 1050 46.67 -12.99 -15.93
N GLN A 1051 47.71 -12.14 -15.89
CA GLN A 1051 49.07 -12.55 -16.26
C GLN A 1051 49.62 -13.57 -15.23
N PRO A 1052 49.99 -14.80 -15.63
CA PRO A 1052 50.36 -15.87 -14.69
C PRO A 1052 51.88 -15.96 -14.46
N SER A 1053 52.45 -15.06 -13.64
CA SER A 1053 53.87 -15.20 -13.24
C SER A 1053 54.29 -14.50 -11.94
N ALA A 1054 53.57 -13.47 -11.48
CA ALA A 1054 53.94 -12.76 -10.24
C ALA A 1054 53.78 -13.66 -9.00
N ALA A 1055 54.79 -13.66 -8.11
CA ALA A 1055 54.77 -14.42 -6.87
C ALA A 1055 53.57 -14.03 -5.99
N ALA A 1056 53.07 -14.99 -5.20
CA ALA A 1056 51.85 -14.85 -4.39
C ALA A 1056 51.98 -13.80 -3.28
N GLY A 1057 51.76 -12.53 -3.64
CA GLY A 1057 51.66 -11.42 -2.69
C GLY A 1057 50.53 -11.64 -1.69
N PRO A 1058 50.56 -10.97 -0.52
CA PRO A 1058 49.57 -11.17 0.52
C PRO A 1058 48.19 -10.74 -0.01
N GLY A 1059 47.26 -11.70 -0.08
CA GLY A 1059 46.04 -11.64 -0.90
C GLY A 1059 45.10 -10.43 -0.71
N PRO A 1060 44.06 -10.27 -1.55
CA PRO A 1060 43.27 -9.04 -1.60
C PRO A 1060 42.63 -8.68 -0.26
N LEU A 1061 42.56 -7.37 0.02
CA LEU A 1061 41.89 -6.83 1.20
C LEU A 1061 40.37 -7.03 1.04
N ALA A 1062 39.80 -7.89 1.87
CA ALA A 1062 38.37 -8.22 1.90
C ALA A 1062 37.60 -7.43 2.98
N PHE A 1063 38.31 -6.69 3.83
CA PHE A 1063 37.72 -5.73 4.76
C PHE A 1063 38.68 -4.58 5.09
N VAL A 1064 38.11 -3.46 5.53
CA VAL A 1064 38.80 -2.28 6.06
C VAL A 1064 38.09 -1.80 7.32
N ARG A 1065 38.84 -1.37 8.34
CA ARG A 1065 38.37 -0.56 9.46
C ARG A 1065 39.26 0.68 9.58
N ALA A 1066 38.69 1.87 9.46
CA ALA A 1066 39.40 3.13 9.48
C ALA A 1066 38.84 4.07 10.56
N ASP A 1067 39.71 4.49 11.48
CA ASP A 1067 39.50 5.57 12.44
C ASP A 1067 40.13 6.84 11.86
N LEU A 1068 39.37 7.53 10.99
CA LEU A 1068 39.85 8.63 10.17
C LEU A 1068 40.29 9.83 11.03
N ALA A 1069 39.52 10.13 12.09
CA ALA A 1069 39.86 11.18 13.05
C ALA A 1069 41.19 10.88 13.77
N ALA A 1070 41.45 9.62 14.13
CA ALA A 1070 42.72 9.20 14.75
C ALA A 1070 43.84 8.89 13.74
N ARG A 1071 43.58 8.95 12.42
CA ARG A 1071 44.49 8.52 11.34
C ARG A 1071 45.05 7.10 11.52
N ARG A 1072 44.21 6.15 11.96
CA ARG A 1072 44.58 4.73 12.10
C ARG A 1072 43.63 3.87 11.27
N ALA A 1073 44.16 2.88 10.54
CA ALA A 1073 43.33 1.90 9.88
C ALA A 1073 43.99 0.51 9.87
N GLU A 1074 43.14 -0.53 9.79
CA GLU A 1074 43.54 -1.92 9.61
C GLU A 1074 42.66 -2.58 8.54
N GLY A 1075 43.14 -3.66 7.93
CA GLY A 1075 42.37 -4.43 6.96
C GLY A 1075 43.10 -5.71 6.56
N GLY A 1076 42.42 -6.67 5.97
CA GLY A 1076 43.01 -7.96 5.64
C GLY A 1076 42.06 -8.88 4.87
N ALA A 1077 42.40 -10.16 4.83
CA ALA A 1077 41.45 -11.21 4.44
C ALA A 1077 40.43 -11.44 5.58
N ARG A 1078 39.22 -11.89 5.22
CA ARG A 1078 38.24 -12.44 6.18
C ARG A 1078 38.67 -13.85 6.60
N GLY A 1079 38.10 -14.37 7.70
CA GLY A 1079 38.36 -15.73 8.18
C GLY A 1079 39.37 -15.82 9.34
N PRO A 1080 39.27 -16.85 10.22
CA PRO A 1080 40.27 -17.10 11.25
C PRO A 1080 41.61 -17.47 10.60
N GLY A 1081 42.65 -16.65 10.83
CA GLY A 1081 43.94 -16.77 10.17
C GLY A 1081 44.17 -15.74 9.05
N GLY A 1082 43.16 -14.92 8.70
CA GLY A 1082 43.32 -13.78 7.81
C GLY A 1082 44.33 -12.76 8.36
N ALA A 1083 45.44 -12.56 7.65
CA ALA A 1083 46.49 -11.62 8.06
C ALA A 1083 46.00 -10.16 7.98
N VAL A 1084 45.91 -9.51 9.15
CA VAL A 1084 45.55 -8.09 9.30
C VAL A 1084 46.77 -7.20 9.11
N ARG A 1085 46.66 -6.21 8.23
CA ARG A 1085 47.69 -5.22 7.88
C ARG A 1085 47.36 -3.87 8.47
N ARG A 1086 48.38 -3.04 8.63
CA ARG A 1086 48.24 -1.61 8.90
C ARG A 1086 47.94 -0.87 7.60
N LEU A 1087 46.89 -0.05 7.60
CA LEU A 1087 46.52 0.81 6.48
C LEU A 1087 46.61 2.29 6.89
N VAL A 1088 46.75 3.16 5.90
CA VAL A 1088 46.43 4.59 6.00
C VAL A 1088 45.22 4.83 5.10
N CYS A 1089 44.13 5.40 5.64
CA CYS A 1089 42.88 5.60 4.94
C CYS A 1089 42.42 7.07 5.00
N SER A 1090 41.69 7.50 3.97
CA SER A 1090 41.20 8.87 3.77
C SER A 1090 39.91 8.89 2.95
N LEU A 1091 39.30 10.07 2.82
CA LEU A 1091 38.11 10.32 1.99
C LEU A 1091 38.38 11.46 0.98
N PRO A 1092 39.27 11.26 -0.01
CA PRO A 1092 39.47 12.21 -1.10
C PRO A 1092 38.19 12.34 -1.94
N LEU A 1093 38.06 13.45 -2.66
CA LEU A 1093 37.07 13.53 -3.73
C LEU A 1093 37.41 12.47 -4.80
N ARG A 1094 36.38 11.84 -5.36
CA ARG A 1094 36.49 11.05 -6.58
C ARG A 1094 36.88 12.00 -7.72
N PRO A 1095 37.91 11.67 -8.53
CA PRO A 1095 38.23 12.43 -9.73
C PRO A 1095 37.13 12.30 -10.80
#